data_AF-A0A4Q4Y0P1-F1
#
_entry.id   AF-A0A4Q4Y0P1-F1
#
_cell.length_a   1.000
_cell.length_b   1.000
_cell.length_c   1.000
_cell.angle_alpha   90.00
_cell.angle_beta   90.00
_cell.angle_gamma   90.00
#
_symmetry.space_group_name_H-M   'P 1'
#
loop_
_entity.id
_entity.type
_entity.pdbx_description
1 polymer ?
#
loop_
_entity_poly.entity_id
_entity_poly.type
_entity_poly.pdbx_seq_one_letter_code
_entity_poly.pdbx_strand_id
1 'polypeptide(L)'
;MVAFGFKTAALAALFAQATAFLDARETNTQYVLENDLLHVAVSKSNGQMVEVVLDGEDLLGPVSGNTGKGPYVDCSCVPSGFWTPGGSNSKRFELYKGVDGTGTAYGGVMMEDRYAETNQTIAQWWFLREGETGLHLFTRVAYYNEARPFLRGLGELRTLFRPNTPLWTHLSGSDGNWAPIPSREAYSNAITVQDATTYLGNTTDDAYVQQYSDYFTKYTFTEAWRDHDVHGEYADGSTSSDGSTYGAWLVHNTRETYYGGPLHADLIVDGIVYNYMVSGHYGAPTPNITHGFDRIWGPQYYHFNKGGPDTTLAELRADAAQYADPEWNAEFYDSIAEHVPHYAPSSKRTTFKATIELPEGAERPIAVLSENGQDFQLNVFDQDSLQYWADIDPATGAVEIPRVREGTYRLTVYADGIFGWFIQDDVEVSKSGEEARQFRWEPESAGREVWRIGVPDKSAGEYKHGYAPDTSTPLQPEQYRIYWAKWDFPTDFPGGVVFTVGESDEAEDFNYVHWSVFFGYANFLRPEPYYENVNNWTIRFDLGAEDLRDASTGTLTVQFAGVKTANGNNKWAELPDEPYSNLPYTVALNGKDVETWVIPRLRSGSCGVRSGVICQNFDHKFEFPAGELKEGTNEFVLSLPFNATNKETALLPGTTYVQYDALRIPDYRFIAPFTVTDPKAKMELSKMLSSGFTLSSILQSEGAVDRTVEYLLGWLGKYSETKQPMKLDLFLRYTAFDLLGDVVFSKSFGFIREGRDIGGAIATATASSFTVVFGYYRRLRNVFLMNPLTTWLQILPTGQLFNTAMETAMQQYPDRLTLRNIQAQATNFMAAGSETTATALQAFIYFMIRHPKALARVHEEMEFALRNGLCRTRVVTYADAQKLPYLQACIKEALRFHNPVSMPLPRVAPQGGVTIGDRTFPAGTILSISTWVVHLSKEIWGPDAREFNPERWFRTGAAVLEKKYFIPFGAGYASCPGHHLAKMELSKILATVVRDYEIRQVDPNQEWKCKGYMTIVARSCPVYVEKRNIDI
;
A
#
# COMPACT_ATOMS: atom_id res chain seq x y z
N MET A 1 56.31 43.35 -5.72
CA MET A 1 57.70 43.14 -6.18
C MET A 1 57.84 41.65 -6.45
N VAL A 2 57.74 41.21 -7.71
CA VAL A 2 58.86 41.12 -8.69
C VAL A 2 59.82 40.00 -8.25
N ALA A 3 60.23 39.01 -9.04
CA ALA A 3 59.90 38.54 -10.39
C ALA A 3 60.86 37.36 -10.67
N PHE A 4 60.38 36.37 -11.42
CA PHE A 4 61.06 35.64 -12.49
C PHE A 4 62.32 34.80 -12.23
N GLY A 5 62.24 33.54 -12.70
CA GLY A 5 63.34 32.92 -13.43
C GLY A 5 63.33 31.39 -13.43
N PHE A 6 62.67 30.78 -14.42
CA PHE A 6 63.27 29.88 -15.43
C PHE A 6 62.23 28.92 -16.03
N LYS A 7 61.71 29.32 -17.19
CA LYS A 7 61.25 28.39 -18.24
C LYS A 7 62.48 27.82 -18.92
N THR A 8 62.58 26.49 -19.04
CA THR A 8 63.10 25.74 -20.22
C THR A 8 63.21 24.25 -19.88
N ALA A 9 62.13 23.50 -20.08
CA ALA A 9 62.13 22.06 -20.39
C ALA A 9 60.73 21.65 -20.88
N ALA A 10 60.23 22.34 -21.90
CA ALA A 10 58.99 21.98 -22.60
C ALA A 10 59.30 22.04 -24.09
N LEU A 11 60.07 21.06 -24.59
CA LEU A 11 60.23 20.78 -26.02
C LEU A 11 60.99 19.45 -26.24
N ALA A 12 60.52 18.34 -25.66
CA ALA A 12 60.99 16.97 -25.99
C ALA A 12 60.02 15.85 -25.53
N ALA A 13 58.71 16.10 -25.54
CA ALA A 13 57.69 15.09 -25.25
C ALA A 13 56.44 15.27 -26.13
N LEU A 14 56.62 15.79 -27.34
CA LEU A 14 55.63 15.78 -28.41
C LEU A 14 56.08 14.72 -29.41
N PHE A 15 55.17 13.80 -29.75
CA PHE A 15 55.35 12.55 -30.51
C PHE A 15 55.67 11.28 -29.71
N ALA A 16 54.75 10.93 -28.82
CA ALA A 16 54.24 9.57 -28.68
C ALA A 16 52.88 9.61 -27.95
N GLN A 17 51.88 10.27 -28.56
CA GLN A 17 50.51 9.81 -28.32
C GLN A 17 50.42 8.52 -29.12
N ALA A 18 50.57 7.38 -28.46
CA ALA A 18 50.05 6.14 -28.99
C ALA A 18 48.54 6.34 -29.06
N THR A 19 48.05 6.78 -30.23
CA THR A 19 46.65 6.63 -30.59
C THR A 19 46.46 5.14 -30.82
N ALA A 20 46.30 4.38 -29.75
CA ALA A 20 45.64 3.11 -29.86
C ALA A 20 44.25 3.38 -30.41
N PHE A 21 43.90 2.62 -31.42
CA PHE A 21 42.67 2.78 -32.16
C PHE A 21 41.99 1.43 -32.08
N LEU A 22 40.74 1.41 -31.64
CA LEU A 22 39.92 0.23 -31.67
C LEU A 22 40.04 -0.47 -33.04
N ASP A 23 40.53 -1.70 -33.05
CA ASP A 23 40.66 -2.49 -34.25
C ASP A 23 39.57 -3.57 -34.30
N ALA A 24 38.56 -3.31 -35.12
CA ALA A 24 37.59 -4.31 -35.53
C ALA A 24 38.04 -4.91 -36.86
N ARG A 25 38.30 -6.21 -36.95
CA ARG A 25 38.82 -6.82 -38.19
C ARG A 25 38.27 -8.20 -38.46
N GLU A 26 38.29 -8.59 -39.73
CA GLU A 26 37.94 -9.93 -40.18
C GLU A 26 39.22 -10.70 -40.55
N THR A 27 39.38 -11.90 -40.00
CA THR A 27 40.44 -12.85 -40.38
C THR A 27 39.85 -14.00 -41.19
N ASN A 28 40.66 -14.98 -41.60
CA ASN A 28 40.14 -16.16 -42.30
C ASN A 28 39.16 -16.98 -41.44
N THR A 29 39.30 -16.93 -40.12
CA THR A 29 38.61 -17.82 -39.18
C THR A 29 37.74 -17.08 -38.17
N GLN A 30 37.93 -15.77 -37.97
CA GLN A 30 37.30 -15.01 -36.88
C GLN A 30 36.95 -13.58 -37.30
N TYR A 31 36.07 -12.96 -36.51
CA TYR A 31 35.93 -11.51 -36.39
C TYR A 31 36.51 -11.09 -35.04
N VAL A 32 37.40 -10.10 -35.03
CA VAL A 32 38.11 -9.63 -33.84
C VAL A 32 37.67 -8.21 -33.53
N LEU A 33 37.43 -7.91 -32.25
CA LEU A 33 37.28 -6.56 -31.72
C LEU A 33 38.34 -6.38 -30.63
N GLU A 34 39.20 -5.37 -30.77
CA GLU A 34 40.36 -5.21 -29.88
C GLU A 34 40.64 -3.72 -29.61
N ASN A 35 40.96 -3.39 -28.37
CA ASN A 35 41.61 -2.13 -27.98
C ASN A 35 42.85 -2.44 -27.11
N ASP A 36 43.46 -1.43 -26.48
CA ASP A 36 44.67 -1.62 -25.67
C ASP A 36 44.50 -2.57 -24.47
N LEU A 37 43.27 -2.79 -24.01
CA LEU A 37 42.97 -3.53 -22.78
C LEU A 37 42.27 -4.86 -23.08
N LEU A 38 41.26 -4.85 -23.95
CA LEU A 38 40.39 -5.98 -24.22
C LEU A 38 40.52 -6.46 -25.66
N HIS A 39 40.77 -7.75 -25.82
CA HIS A 39 40.71 -8.49 -27.09
C HIS A 39 39.62 -9.54 -27.03
N VAL A 40 38.70 -9.53 -28.01
CA VAL A 40 37.68 -10.56 -28.16
C VAL A 40 37.59 -11.07 -29.60
N ALA A 41 37.30 -12.36 -29.76
CA ALA A 41 37.15 -12.97 -31.09
C ALA A 41 35.90 -13.83 -31.22
N VAL A 42 35.10 -13.56 -32.24
CA VAL A 42 33.95 -14.39 -32.66
C VAL A 42 34.38 -15.32 -33.78
N SER A 43 34.25 -16.62 -33.56
CA SER A 43 34.62 -17.65 -34.53
C SER A 43 33.59 -17.76 -35.66
N LYS A 44 34.08 -17.79 -36.90
CA LYS A 44 33.23 -17.97 -38.09
C LYS A 44 32.67 -19.37 -38.22
N SER A 45 33.26 -20.38 -37.57
CA SER A 45 32.86 -21.78 -37.75
C SER A 45 31.58 -22.09 -36.97
N ASN A 46 31.48 -21.55 -35.75
CA ASN A 46 30.41 -21.81 -34.79
C ASN A 46 29.65 -20.55 -34.35
N GLY A 47 30.02 -19.36 -34.82
CA GLY A 47 29.34 -18.08 -34.55
C GLY A 47 29.34 -17.65 -33.10
N GLN A 48 30.32 -18.11 -32.32
CA GLN A 48 30.43 -17.89 -30.88
C GLN A 48 31.71 -17.13 -30.57
N MET A 49 31.69 -16.34 -29.49
CA MET A 49 32.89 -15.74 -28.92
C MET A 49 33.75 -16.83 -28.28
N VAL A 50 35.01 -16.96 -28.70
CA VAL A 50 35.94 -18.04 -28.33
C VAL A 50 37.23 -17.54 -27.69
N GLU A 51 37.46 -16.24 -27.70
CA GLU A 51 38.59 -15.58 -27.04
C GLU A 51 38.06 -14.35 -26.32
N VAL A 52 38.43 -14.20 -25.06
CA VAL A 52 38.24 -13.00 -24.24
C VAL A 52 39.50 -12.82 -23.42
N VAL A 53 40.30 -11.82 -23.77
CA VAL A 53 41.61 -11.57 -23.16
C VAL A 53 41.63 -10.14 -22.62
N LEU A 54 41.83 -9.98 -21.32
CA LEU A 54 41.94 -8.68 -20.64
C LEU A 54 43.36 -8.50 -20.12
N ASP A 55 44.06 -7.45 -20.56
CA ASP A 55 45.45 -7.17 -20.19
C ASP A 55 46.39 -8.38 -20.35
N GLY A 56 46.14 -9.19 -21.38
CA GLY A 56 46.91 -10.41 -21.68
C GLY A 56 46.52 -11.67 -20.91
N GLU A 57 45.57 -11.60 -19.99
CA GLU A 57 45.04 -12.77 -19.26
C GLU A 57 43.84 -13.38 -19.99
N ASP A 58 43.85 -14.70 -20.19
CA ASP A 58 42.74 -15.43 -20.82
C ASP A 58 41.62 -15.70 -19.81
N LEU A 59 40.51 -14.98 -19.99
CA LEU A 59 39.35 -15.04 -19.10
C LEU A 59 38.45 -16.25 -19.38
N LEU A 60 38.63 -16.94 -20.51
CA LEU A 60 37.66 -17.92 -21.00
C LEU A 60 38.21 -19.35 -20.99
N GLY A 61 39.46 -19.53 -21.41
CA GLY A 61 40.06 -20.84 -21.63
C GLY A 61 39.68 -21.48 -22.98
N PRO A 62 40.27 -22.63 -23.32
CA PRO A 62 40.12 -23.24 -24.64
C PRO A 62 38.71 -23.79 -24.87
N VAL A 63 38.20 -23.63 -26.09
CA VAL A 63 36.91 -24.23 -26.49
C VAL A 63 36.92 -25.75 -26.29
N SER A 64 36.05 -26.24 -25.41
CA SER A 64 35.87 -27.66 -25.12
C SER A 64 34.38 -27.98 -24.98
N GLY A 65 33.80 -28.53 -26.05
CA GLY A 65 32.36 -28.80 -26.13
C GLY A 65 31.51 -27.54 -25.95
N ASN A 66 30.86 -27.44 -24.79
CA ASN A 66 30.05 -26.28 -24.43
C ASN A 66 30.75 -25.25 -23.54
N THR A 67 32.02 -25.45 -23.20
CA THR A 67 32.81 -24.55 -22.35
C THR A 67 33.92 -23.84 -23.13
N GLY A 68 34.51 -22.80 -22.55
CA GLY A 68 35.54 -21.98 -23.21
C GLY A 68 34.93 -21.10 -24.30
N LYS A 69 33.72 -20.58 -24.08
CA LYS A 69 33.02 -19.71 -25.02
C LYS A 69 32.06 -18.74 -24.32
N GLY A 70 31.92 -17.56 -24.90
CA GLY A 70 30.96 -16.54 -24.51
C GLY A 70 31.54 -15.13 -24.34
N PRO A 71 30.69 -14.12 -24.16
CA PRO A 71 29.23 -14.21 -24.11
C PRO A 71 28.60 -14.69 -25.43
N TYR A 72 27.73 -15.71 -25.40
CA TYR A 72 27.06 -16.27 -26.58
C TYR A 72 25.57 -16.53 -26.31
N VAL A 73 24.74 -16.53 -27.37
CA VAL A 73 23.30 -16.81 -27.24
C VAL A 73 23.01 -18.31 -27.27
N ASP A 74 22.11 -18.75 -26.39
CA ASP A 74 21.56 -20.10 -26.34
C ASP A 74 20.04 -20.04 -26.13
N CYS A 75 19.33 -21.03 -26.68
CA CYS A 75 17.89 -20.97 -26.74
C CYS A 75 17.26 -22.36 -26.62
N SER A 76 16.42 -22.58 -25.60
CA SER A 76 15.56 -23.77 -25.50
C SER A 76 14.22 -23.48 -26.20
N CYS A 77 14.30 -23.21 -27.51
CA CYS A 77 13.21 -22.60 -28.27
C CYS A 77 12.83 -23.31 -29.57
N VAL A 78 13.44 -24.47 -29.87
CA VAL A 78 13.21 -25.21 -31.13
C VAL A 78 12.61 -26.60 -30.89
N PRO A 79 12.05 -27.27 -31.92
CA PRO A 79 11.48 -28.63 -31.80
C PRO A 79 12.44 -29.67 -31.21
N SER A 80 13.74 -29.55 -31.49
CA SER A 80 14.80 -30.42 -30.96
C SER A 80 15.22 -30.09 -29.51
N GLY A 81 14.60 -29.09 -28.88
CA GLY A 81 14.94 -28.59 -27.56
C GLY A 81 15.85 -27.37 -27.65
N PHE A 82 17.16 -27.59 -27.51
CA PHE A 82 18.17 -26.54 -27.47
C PHE A 82 18.73 -26.21 -28.87
N TRP A 83 18.95 -24.93 -29.10
CA TRP A 83 19.64 -24.40 -30.26
C TRP A 83 20.62 -23.30 -29.82
N THR A 84 21.89 -23.52 -30.15
CA THR A 84 22.95 -22.52 -30.05
C THR A 84 23.28 -22.00 -31.47
N PRO A 85 22.86 -20.78 -31.83
CA PRO A 85 23.11 -20.16 -33.13
C PRO A 85 24.60 -20.11 -33.52
N GLY A 86 24.86 -20.19 -34.82
CA GLY A 86 26.17 -20.03 -35.44
C GLY A 86 26.80 -21.33 -35.96
N GLY A 87 26.20 -22.49 -35.68
CA GLY A 87 26.69 -23.79 -36.15
C GLY A 87 26.24 -24.18 -37.57
N SER A 88 25.27 -23.48 -38.14
CA SER A 88 24.63 -23.89 -39.40
C SER A 88 25.32 -23.33 -40.67
N ASN A 89 24.92 -23.80 -41.84
CA ASN A 89 25.33 -23.24 -43.14
C ASN A 89 24.52 -22.00 -43.56
N SER A 90 23.44 -21.65 -42.86
CA SER A 90 22.61 -20.47 -43.14
C SER A 90 23.09 -19.22 -42.39
N LYS A 91 24.15 -19.33 -41.59
CA LYS A 91 24.68 -18.21 -40.80
C LYS A 91 25.21 -17.06 -41.65
N ARG A 92 25.02 -15.85 -41.16
CA ARG A 92 25.50 -14.60 -41.73
C ARG A 92 26.23 -13.81 -40.66
N PHE A 93 27.29 -13.12 -41.05
CA PHE A 93 27.99 -12.16 -40.20
C PHE A 93 28.04 -10.79 -40.85
N GLU A 94 28.15 -9.76 -40.02
CA GLU A 94 28.37 -8.39 -40.46
C GLU A 94 29.33 -7.71 -39.49
N LEU A 95 30.34 -7.01 -40.02
CA LEU A 95 31.34 -6.27 -39.24
C LEU A 95 31.01 -4.78 -39.31
N TYR A 96 30.91 -4.13 -38.15
CA TYR A 96 30.65 -2.70 -37.99
C TYR A 96 31.90 -1.97 -37.54
N LYS A 97 32.07 -0.74 -38.04
CA LYS A 97 33.08 0.21 -37.60
C LYS A 97 32.49 1.61 -37.65
N GLY A 98 32.71 2.41 -36.62
CA GLY A 98 32.26 3.78 -36.62
C GLY A 98 32.90 4.62 -35.54
N VAL A 99 32.40 5.85 -35.44
CA VAL A 99 32.71 6.79 -34.38
C VAL A 99 31.36 7.28 -33.86
N ASP A 100 31.17 7.21 -32.55
CA ASP A 100 29.90 7.58 -31.92
C ASP A 100 29.71 9.10 -31.81
N GLY A 101 28.55 9.53 -31.30
CA GLY A 101 28.23 10.95 -31.08
C GLY A 101 29.18 11.70 -30.14
N THR A 102 29.96 10.99 -29.31
CA THR A 102 30.97 11.56 -28.41
C THR A 102 32.33 11.74 -29.08
N GLY A 103 32.51 11.20 -30.30
CA GLY A 103 33.79 11.18 -30.99
C GLY A 103 34.65 9.96 -30.64
N THR A 104 34.09 8.94 -29.98
CA THR A 104 34.79 7.73 -29.57
C THR A 104 34.62 6.63 -30.61
N ALA A 105 35.71 5.96 -30.99
CA ALA A 105 35.64 4.87 -31.97
C ALA A 105 34.90 3.66 -31.39
N TYR A 106 34.17 2.94 -32.24
CA TYR A 106 33.53 1.68 -31.89
C TYR A 106 33.62 0.67 -33.03
N GLY A 107 33.48 -0.59 -32.66
CA GLY A 107 33.48 -1.72 -33.57
C GLY A 107 32.46 -2.73 -33.09
N GLY A 108 31.91 -3.50 -34.01
CA GLY A 108 30.96 -4.52 -33.64
C GLY A 108 30.86 -5.64 -34.64
N VAL A 109 30.27 -6.74 -34.21
CA VAL A 109 29.97 -7.89 -35.04
C VAL A 109 28.54 -8.33 -34.78
N MET A 110 27.80 -8.59 -35.85
CA MET A 110 26.54 -9.30 -35.80
C MET A 110 26.74 -10.72 -36.33
N MET A 111 26.12 -11.68 -35.67
CA MET A 111 25.94 -13.05 -36.15
C MET A 111 24.45 -13.34 -36.19
N GLU A 112 23.94 -13.79 -37.34
CA GLU A 112 22.57 -14.25 -37.54
C GLU A 112 22.61 -15.71 -37.99
N ASP A 113 21.76 -16.55 -37.42
CA ASP A 113 21.57 -17.94 -37.83
C ASP A 113 20.09 -18.28 -37.94
N ARG A 114 19.75 -19.18 -38.85
CA ARG A 114 18.38 -19.58 -39.17
C ARG A 114 18.19 -21.07 -38.97
N TYR A 115 17.29 -21.43 -38.06
CA TYR A 115 16.88 -22.81 -37.83
C TYR A 115 15.94 -23.28 -38.95
N ALA A 116 16.43 -24.22 -39.77
CA ALA A 116 15.80 -24.60 -41.03
C ALA A 116 14.39 -25.19 -40.88
N GLU A 117 14.12 -25.96 -39.82
CA GLU A 117 12.85 -26.69 -39.68
C GLU A 117 11.66 -25.76 -39.41
N THR A 118 11.88 -24.71 -38.60
CA THR A 118 10.83 -23.78 -38.20
C THR A 118 10.89 -22.44 -38.92
N ASN A 119 11.98 -22.16 -39.64
CA ASN A 119 12.27 -20.86 -40.21
C ASN A 119 12.44 -19.76 -39.14
N GLN A 120 12.79 -20.15 -37.91
CA GLN A 120 13.14 -19.21 -36.84
C GLN A 120 14.56 -18.68 -37.07
N THR A 121 14.77 -17.40 -36.83
CA THR A 121 16.05 -16.70 -36.95
C THR A 121 16.44 -16.13 -35.60
N ILE A 122 17.70 -16.31 -35.21
CA ILE A 122 18.28 -15.65 -34.03
C ILE A 122 19.48 -14.86 -34.49
N ALA A 123 19.57 -13.61 -34.03
CA ALA A 123 20.73 -12.77 -34.26
C ALA A 123 21.29 -12.23 -32.94
N GLN A 124 22.60 -12.09 -32.88
CA GLN A 124 23.35 -11.59 -31.74
C GLN A 124 24.33 -10.51 -32.22
N TRP A 125 24.35 -9.39 -31.51
CA TRP A 125 25.31 -8.31 -31.71
C TRP A 125 26.28 -8.26 -30.54
N TRP A 126 27.52 -7.90 -30.82
CA TRP A 126 28.53 -7.50 -29.84
C TRP A 126 29.18 -6.22 -30.34
N PHE A 127 29.20 -5.18 -29.50
CA PHE A 127 29.93 -3.95 -29.76
C PHE A 127 30.96 -3.70 -28.66
N LEU A 128 32.14 -3.22 -29.07
CA LEU A 128 33.19 -2.73 -28.21
C LEU A 128 33.43 -1.25 -28.53
N ARG A 129 33.45 -0.43 -27.49
CA ARG A 129 33.73 1.00 -27.56
C ARG A 129 35.17 1.26 -27.07
N GLU A 130 35.87 2.17 -27.73
CA GLU A 130 37.28 2.45 -27.43
C GLU A 130 37.48 2.87 -25.97
N GLY A 131 38.48 2.29 -25.31
CA GLY A 131 38.80 2.53 -23.89
C GLY A 131 37.92 1.77 -22.89
N GLU A 132 36.89 1.04 -23.34
CA GLU A 132 36.08 0.19 -22.47
C GLU A 132 36.60 -1.25 -22.41
N THR A 133 36.34 -1.91 -21.29
CA THR A 133 36.62 -3.33 -21.06
C THR A 133 35.32 -4.14 -21.01
N GLY A 134 34.23 -3.59 -21.53
CA GLY A 134 32.93 -4.24 -21.57
C GLY A 134 32.36 -4.35 -22.99
N LEU A 135 31.45 -5.29 -23.17
CA LEU A 135 30.77 -5.57 -24.42
C LEU A 135 29.29 -5.20 -24.31
N HIS A 136 28.79 -4.50 -25.34
CA HIS A 136 27.37 -4.20 -25.48
C HIS A 136 26.69 -5.19 -26.42
N LEU A 137 25.66 -5.86 -25.92
CA LEU A 137 25.02 -6.97 -26.60
C LEU A 137 23.55 -6.69 -26.88
N PHE A 138 23.08 -7.23 -27.99
CA PHE A 138 21.67 -7.30 -28.33
C PHE A 138 21.35 -8.68 -28.88
N THR A 139 20.16 -9.19 -28.56
CA THR A 139 19.69 -10.49 -29.05
C THR A 139 18.36 -10.32 -29.74
N ARG A 140 18.20 -10.81 -30.97
CA ARG A 140 16.92 -10.78 -31.69
C ARG A 140 16.43 -12.19 -31.93
N VAL A 141 15.12 -12.41 -31.77
CA VAL A 141 14.44 -13.63 -32.24
C VAL A 141 13.34 -13.24 -33.21
N ALA A 142 13.33 -13.86 -34.39
CA ALA A 142 12.31 -13.67 -35.40
C ALA A 142 11.75 -15.00 -35.91
N TYR A 143 10.43 -15.11 -36.00
CA TYR A 143 9.68 -16.26 -36.49
C TYR A 143 8.51 -15.76 -37.34
N TYR A 144 8.41 -16.20 -38.60
CA TYR A 144 7.42 -15.68 -39.57
C TYR A 144 6.58 -16.78 -40.25
N ASN A 145 6.65 -18.03 -39.76
CA ASN A 145 6.03 -19.15 -40.46
C ASN A 145 4.58 -19.41 -40.01
N GLU A 146 3.63 -18.71 -40.64
CA GLU A 146 2.20 -18.95 -40.43
C GLU A 146 1.66 -20.19 -41.20
N ALA A 147 2.38 -20.66 -42.22
CA ALA A 147 1.93 -21.79 -43.05
C ALA A 147 2.14 -23.16 -42.39
N ARG A 148 3.11 -23.26 -41.47
CA ARG A 148 3.34 -24.43 -40.61
C ARG A 148 3.63 -23.95 -39.19
N PRO A 149 2.58 -23.50 -38.46
CA PRO A 149 2.77 -22.90 -37.15
C PRO A 149 3.35 -23.91 -36.17
N PHE A 150 4.42 -23.52 -35.49
CA PHE A 150 5.00 -24.24 -34.38
C PHE A 150 4.27 -23.82 -33.10
N LEU A 151 3.21 -24.56 -32.74
CA LEU A 151 2.31 -24.24 -31.63
C LEU A 151 2.98 -24.38 -30.25
N ARG A 152 3.78 -23.39 -29.82
CA ARG A 152 4.28 -23.28 -28.43
C ARG A 152 4.73 -21.87 -28.04
N GLY A 153 4.99 -21.69 -26.74
CA GLY A 153 5.75 -20.54 -26.23
C GLY A 153 7.23 -20.61 -26.62
N LEU A 154 7.91 -19.46 -26.58
CA LEU A 154 9.32 -19.32 -26.95
C LEU A 154 10.24 -20.25 -26.15
N GLY A 155 9.88 -20.60 -24.91
CA GLY A 155 10.72 -21.43 -24.05
C GLY A 155 11.76 -20.57 -23.33
N GLU A 156 13.04 -20.95 -23.40
CA GLU A 156 14.12 -20.19 -22.76
C GLU A 156 15.00 -19.48 -23.79
N LEU A 157 15.38 -18.23 -23.50
CA LEU A 157 16.34 -17.45 -24.28
C LEU A 157 17.33 -16.79 -23.32
N ARG A 158 18.62 -17.02 -23.54
CA ARG A 158 19.67 -16.55 -22.64
C ARG A 158 20.98 -16.23 -23.37
N THR A 159 21.77 -15.31 -22.82
CA THR A 159 23.21 -15.22 -23.15
C THR A 159 24.05 -15.82 -22.01
N LEU A 160 25.19 -16.41 -22.36
CA LEU A 160 26.01 -17.21 -21.45
C LEU A 160 27.48 -16.85 -21.63
N PHE A 161 28.19 -16.60 -20.52
CA PHE A 161 29.64 -16.63 -20.45
C PHE A 161 30.07 -17.89 -19.68
N ARG A 162 30.74 -18.82 -20.36
CA ARG A 162 31.00 -20.18 -19.85
C ARG A 162 32.48 -20.52 -19.89
N PRO A 163 33.27 -20.02 -18.92
CA PRO A 163 34.70 -20.26 -18.88
C PRO A 163 35.03 -21.71 -18.47
N ASN A 164 36.25 -22.15 -18.77
CA ASN A 164 36.84 -23.38 -18.23
C ASN A 164 38.31 -23.24 -17.80
N THR A 165 38.83 -22.01 -17.88
CA THR A 165 40.10 -21.61 -17.28
C THR A 165 40.05 -21.82 -15.76
N PRO A 166 41.17 -22.20 -15.09
CA PRO A 166 41.25 -22.25 -13.63
C PRO A 166 41.28 -20.85 -12.96
N LEU A 167 41.15 -19.78 -13.73
CA LEU A 167 41.20 -18.40 -13.24
C LEU A 167 40.14 -18.11 -12.17
N TRP A 168 38.90 -18.56 -12.39
CA TRP A 168 37.75 -18.20 -11.56
C TRP A 168 37.73 -18.99 -10.25
N THR A 169 37.49 -18.27 -9.15
CA THR A 169 37.58 -18.81 -7.79
C THR A 169 36.29 -18.66 -6.99
N HIS A 170 35.48 -17.64 -7.28
CA HIS A 170 34.28 -17.33 -6.53
C HIS A 170 33.11 -16.98 -7.47
N LEU A 171 31.91 -17.32 -7.02
CA LEU A 171 30.62 -16.95 -7.58
C LEU A 171 30.06 -15.76 -6.79
N SER A 172 29.44 -14.80 -7.46
CA SER A 172 28.79 -13.66 -6.82
C SER A 172 27.43 -13.37 -7.44
N GLY A 173 26.37 -13.61 -6.67
CA GLY A 173 25.02 -13.17 -7.00
C GLY A 173 24.77 -11.75 -6.52
N SER A 174 24.85 -11.54 -5.20
CA SER A 174 24.74 -10.24 -4.52
C SER A 174 25.87 -10.03 -3.50
N ASP A 175 25.92 -8.85 -2.87
CA ASP A 175 26.92 -8.56 -1.82
C ASP A 175 26.78 -9.51 -0.62
N GLY A 176 25.55 -9.96 -0.33
CA GLY A 176 25.24 -10.91 0.74
C GLY A 176 25.24 -12.38 0.29
N ASN A 177 25.40 -12.66 -1.01
CA ASN A 177 25.25 -14.00 -1.57
C ASN A 177 26.37 -14.31 -2.58
N TRP A 178 27.45 -14.88 -2.05
CA TRP A 178 28.64 -15.28 -2.79
C TRP A 178 29.24 -16.56 -2.17
N ALA A 179 30.03 -17.30 -2.93
CA ALA A 179 30.73 -18.48 -2.42
C ALA A 179 31.95 -18.83 -3.27
N PRO A 180 32.92 -19.60 -2.73
CA PRO A 180 33.92 -20.27 -3.56
C PRO A 180 33.26 -21.19 -4.60
N ILE A 181 33.87 -21.33 -5.77
CA ILE A 181 33.43 -22.31 -6.77
C ILE A 181 33.75 -23.73 -6.24
N PRO A 182 32.81 -24.69 -6.26
CA PRO A 182 33.12 -26.06 -5.89
C PRO A 182 34.28 -26.63 -6.72
N SER A 183 35.20 -27.32 -6.06
CA SER A 183 36.38 -27.87 -6.75
C SER A 183 36.01 -28.95 -7.76
N ARG A 184 36.93 -29.22 -8.69
CA ARG A 184 36.79 -30.36 -9.63
C ARG A 184 36.66 -31.70 -8.89
N GLU A 185 37.31 -31.84 -7.74
CA GLU A 185 37.19 -33.04 -6.90
C GLU A 185 35.79 -33.16 -6.31
N ALA A 186 35.23 -32.08 -5.76
CA ALA A 186 33.86 -32.04 -5.26
C ALA A 186 32.85 -32.42 -6.36
N TYR A 187 32.96 -31.84 -7.56
CA TYR A 187 32.11 -32.23 -8.69
C TYR A 187 32.28 -33.70 -9.10
N SER A 188 33.49 -34.26 -9.03
CA SER A 188 33.73 -35.67 -9.38
C SER A 188 33.12 -36.67 -8.39
N ASN A 189 32.93 -36.25 -7.14
CA ASN A 189 32.33 -37.03 -6.05
C ASN A 189 30.86 -36.65 -5.78
N ALA A 190 30.30 -35.71 -6.56
CA ALA A 190 28.97 -35.16 -6.37
C ALA A 190 27.87 -36.18 -6.65
N ILE A 191 26.79 -36.11 -5.88
CA ILE A 191 25.57 -36.90 -6.11
C ILE A 191 24.46 -35.95 -6.55
N THR A 192 23.91 -36.13 -7.74
CA THR A 192 22.71 -35.36 -8.17
C THR A 192 21.50 -35.78 -7.34
N VAL A 193 20.92 -34.83 -6.61
CA VAL A 193 19.79 -35.06 -5.69
C VAL A 193 18.47 -34.50 -6.21
N GLN A 194 18.52 -33.48 -7.08
CA GLN A 194 17.33 -32.88 -7.71
C GLN A 194 17.74 -32.04 -8.91
N ASP A 195 17.16 -32.20 -10.10
CA ASP A 195 17.49 -31.41 -11.32
C ASP A 195 19.00 -31.08 -11.41
N ALA A 196 19.37 -29.80 -11.27
CA ALA A 196 20.75 -29.29 -11.23
C ALA A 196 21.22 -28.96 -9.79
N THR A 197 20.82 -29.77 -8.83
CA THR A 197 21.20 -29.71 -7.42
C THR A 197 22.00 -30.96 -7.08
N THR A 198 23.18 -30.74 -6.51
CA THR A 198 24.14 -31.79 -6.18
C THR A 198 24.53 -31.72 -4.73
N TYR A 199 24.54 -32.89 -4.07
CA TYR A 199 25.14 -33.07 -2.76
C TYR A 199 26.67 -33.22 -2.89
N LEU A 200 27.40 -32.39 -2.15
CA LEU A 200 28.85 -32.27 -2.10
C LEU A 200 29.44 -32.62 -0.73
N GLY A 201 28.62 -32.95 0.27
CA GLY A 201 29.07 -33.21 1.65
C GLY A 201 30.02 -34.41 1.82
N ASN A 202 30.27 -35.20 0.75
CA ASN A 202 31.30 -36.24 0.72
C ASN A 202 32.74 -35.67 0.61
N THR A 203 32.90 -34.40 0.25
CA THR A 203 34.17 -33.68 0.13
C THR A 203 34.26 -32.59 1.20
N THR A 204 34.44 -32.99 2.46
CA THR A 204 34.44 -32.09 3.63
C THR A 204 35.57 -31.06 3.65
N ASP A 205 36.62 -31.28 2.86
CA ASP A 205 37.76 -30.37 2.71
C ASP A 205 37.55 -29.32 1.60
N ASP A 206 36.45 -29.41 0.83
CA ASP A 206 36.15 -28.45 -0.23
C ASP A 206 35.73 -27.09 0.34
N ALA A 207 36.27 -26.00 -0.25
CA ALA A 207 36.04 -24.65 0.22
C ALA A 207 34.57 -24.23 0.18
N TYR A 208 33.80 -24.63 -0.84
CA TYR A 208 32.36 -24.35 -0.91
C TYR A 208 31.61 -25.07 0.21
N VAL A 209 31.94 -26.34 0.46
CA VAL A 209 31.30 -27.16 1.51
C VAL A 209 31.59 -26.57 2.89
N GLN A 210 32.83 -26.18 3.16
CA GLN A 210 33.22 -25.60 4.46
C GLN A 210 32.62 -24.23 4.72
N GLN A 211 32.45 -23.41 3.68
CA GLN A 211 32.07 -22.01 3.81
C GLN A 211 30.57 -21.77 3.61
N TYR A 212 29.92 -22.53 2.73
CA TYR A 212 28.58 -22.23 2.23
C TYR A 212 27.55 -23.32 2.55
N SER A 213 27.64 -24.51 1.92
CA SER A 213 26.65 -25.59 2.11
C SER A 213 27.12 -26.94 1.56
N ASP A 214 26.61 -28.04 2.14
CA ASP A 214 26.74 -29.39 1.57
C ASP A 214 26.01 -29.57 0.24
N TYR A 215 25.15 -28.63 -0.15
CA TYR A 215 24.37 -28.68 -1.38
C TYR A 215 24.74 -27.51 -2.27
N PHE A 216 25.06 -27.82 -3.52
CA PHE A 216 25.21 -26.83 -4.58
C PHE A 216 24.03 -26.91 -5.52
N THR A 217 23.38 -25.79 -5.76
CA THR A 217 22.34 -25.69 -6.79
C THR A 217 22.55 -24.44 -7.62
N LYS A 218 22.32 -24.53 -8.93
CA LYS A 218 22.34 -23.36 -9.82
C LYS A 218 21.34 -22.26 -9.40
N TYR A 219 20.34 -22.61 -8.59
CA TYR A 219 19.33 -21.69 -8.07
C TYR A 219 19.78 -20.91 -6.81
N THR A 220 20.93 -21.24 -6.23
CA THR A 220 21.39 -20.66 -4.96
C THR A 220 21.59 -19.15 -5.04
N PHE A 221 22.14 -18.72 -6.18
CA PHE A 221 22.60 -17.36 -6.39
C PHE A 221 21.55 -16.47 -7.05
N THR A 222 20.30 -16.89 -7.23
CA THR A 222 19.28 -16.05 -7.86
C THR A 222 18.97 -14.81 -7.00
N GLU A 223 18.64 -13.70 -7.63
CA GLU A 223 18.24 -12.45 -6.96
C GLU A 223 17.00 -11.87 -7.63
N ALA A 224 16.17 -11.13 -6.91
CA ALA A 224 14.97 -10.50 -7.47
C ALA A 224 15.34 -9.32 -8.38
N TRP A 225 14.63 -9.14 -9.50
CA TRP A 225 14.99 -8.17 -10.54
C TRP A 225 14.92 -6.74 -10.03
N ARG A 226 14.12 -6.49 -8.99
CA ARG A 226 13.97 -5.18 -8.34
C ARG A 226 15.32 -4.60 -7.94
N ASP A 227 16.08 -5.37 -7.17
CA ASP A 227 17.25 -4.91 -6.41
C ASP A 227 18.57 -5.44 -7.02
N HIS A 228 18.52 -6.00 -8.23
CA HIS A 228 19.65 -6.70 -8.84
C HIS A 228 20.36 -5.92 -9.95
N ASP A 229 21.55 -5.39 -9.65
CA ASP A 229 22.33 -4.58 -10.58
C ASP A 229 23.40 -5.35 -11.35
N VAL A 230 24.07 -6.31 -10.71
CA VAL A 230 25.23 -7.00 -11.29
C VAL A 230 25.41 -8.39 -10.70
N HIS A 231 25.98 -9.32 -11.46
CA HIS A 231 26.42 -10.62 -10.97
C HIS A 231 27.52 -11.19 -11.85
N GLY A 232 28.24 -12.18 -11.34
CA GLY A 232 29.33 -12.76 -12.10
C GLY A 232 30.29 -13.61 -11.30
N GLU A 233 31.50 -13.74 -11.85
CA GLU A 233 32.58 -14.53 -11.29
C GLU A 233 33.78 -13.66 -10.93
N TYR A 234 34.51 -14.07 -9.90
CA TYR A 234 35.68 -13.39 -9.38
C TYR A 234 36.88 -14.32 -9.27
N ALA A 235 38.04 -13.79 -9.63
CA ALA A 235 39.36 -14.41 -9.46
C ALA A 235 40.13 -13.67 -8.37
N ASP A 236 40.54 -14.39 -7.33
CA ASP A 236 41.28 -13.84 -6.18
C ASP A 236 42.78 -13.66 -6.42
N GLY A 237 43.22 -13.87 -7.66
CA GLY A 237 44.62 -13.75 -8.08
C GLY A 237 45.48 -14.98 -7.81
N SER A 238 44.98 -15.99 -7.08
CA SER A 238 45.75 -17.20 -6.74
C SER A 238 46.16 -18.05 -7.95
N THR A 239 45.42 -17.95 -9.05
CA THR A 239 45.64 -18.69 -10.30
C THR A 239 46.02 -17.81 -11.49
N SER A 240 46.00 -16.48 -11.31
CA SER A 240 46.39 -15.51 -12.34
C SER A 240 47.91 -15.50 -12.58
N SER A 241 48.33 -15.04 -13.76
CA SER A 241 49.75 -15.04 -14.14
C SER A 241 50.61 -14.04 -13.36
N ASP A 242 50.03 -12.94 -12.88
CA ASP A 242 50.73 -11.83 -12.21
C ASP A 242 50.24 -11.56 -10.77
N GLY A 243 49.34 -12.40 -10.25
CA GLY A 243 48.72 -12.24 -8.94
C GLY A 243 47.57 -11.25 -8.89
N SER A 244 47.17 -10.66 -10.03
CA SER A 244 46.07 -9.71 -10.11
C SER A 244 44.71 -10.38 -9.95
N THR A 245 43.74 -9.63 -9.46
CA THR A 245 42.35 -10.09 -9.38
C THR A 245 41.59 -9.72 -10.64
N TYR A 246 40.58 -10.51 -10.98
CA TYR A 246 39.76 -10.32 -12.19
C TYR A 246 38.29 -10.52 -11.89
N GLY A 247 37.44 -9.83 -12.63
CA GLY A 247 35.99 -9.99 -12.58
C GLY A 247 35.39 -10.13 -13.98
N ALA A 248 34.37 -10.99 -14.11
CA ALA A 248 33.52 -11.10 -15.29
C ALA A 248 32.06 -10.95 -14.87
N TRP A 249 31.43 -9.85 -15.29
CA TRP A 249 30.17 -9.39 -14.74
C TRP A 249 29.12 -9.19 -15.83
N LEU A 250 27.90 -9.69 -15.62
CA LEU A 250 26.73 -9.18 -16.32
C LEU A 250 26.15 -8.02 -15.50
N VAL A 251 26.05 -6.86 -16.13
CA VAL A 251 25.42 -5.68 -15.55
C VAL A 251 24.00 -5.52 -16.10
N HIS A 252 23.02 -5.45 -15.21
CA HIS A 252 21.59 -5.26 -15.50
C HIS A 252 21.25 -3.79 -15.75
N ASN A 253 21.90 -3.19 -16.75
CA ASN A 253 21.73 -1.77 -17.07
C ASN A 253 20.41 -1.45 -17.79
N THR A 254 19.81 -2.44 -18.49
CA THR A 254 18.44 -2.34 -18.99
C THR A 254 17.66 -3.62 -18.69
N ARG A 255 16.49 -3.44 -18.06
CA ARG A 255 15.58 -4.54 -17.67
C ARG A 255 14.26 -4.50 -18.46
N GLU A 256 14.14 -3.54 -19.37
CA GLU A 256 12.88 -3.19 -20.03
C GLU A 256 12.36 -4.25 -21.00
N THR A 257 13.27 -5.00 -21.62
CA THR A 257 12.92 -6.02 -22.60
C THR A 257 12.62 -7.39 -21.98
N TYR A 258 12.83 -7.54 -20.67
CA TYR A 258 12.63 -8.77 -19.89
C TYR A 258 11.16 -8.90 -19.51
N TYR A 259 10.80 -10.00 -18.84
CA TYR A 259 9.44 -10.32 -18.42
C TYR A 259 9.36 -10.59 -16.92
N GLY A 260 8.14 -10.54 -16.37
CA GLY A 260 7.84 -10.87 -14.98
C GLY A 260 7.96 -9.72 -13.98
N GLY A 261 8.46 -8.56 -14.41
CA GLY A 261 8.60 -7.35 -13.60
C GLY A 261 9.63 -7.46 -12.46
N PRO A 262 9.56 -6.55 -11.48
CA PRO A 262 10.57 -6.45 -10.41
C PRO A 262 10.63 -7.67 -9.48
N LEU A 263 9.56 -8.45 -9.39
CA LEU A 263 9.49 -9.64 -8.52
C LEU A 263 10.07 -10.90 -9.19
N HIS A 264 10.38 -10.84 -10.49
CA HIS A 264 10.97 -11.98 -11.18
C HIS A 264 12.35 -12.30 -10.60
N ALA A 265 12.70 -13.58 -10.65
CA ALA A 265 13.99 -14.15 -10.28
C ALA A 265 14.37 -15.24 -11.32
N ASP A 266 15.65 -15.51 -11.53
CA ASP A 266 16.15 -16.52 -12.46
C ASP A 266 17.64 -16.78 -12.18
N LEU A 267 18.19 -17.77 -12.86
CA LEU A 267 19.58 -18.20 -12.80
C LEU A 267 20.51 -17.08 -13.26
N ILE A 268 21.51 -16.78 -12.44
CA ILE A 268 22.47 -15.72 -12.72
C ILE A 268 23.93 -16.20 -12.69
N VAL A 269 24.32 -17.08 -11.76
CA VAL A 269 25.69 -17.60 -11.74
C VAL A 269 25.83 -18.99 -11.09
N ASP A 270 26.61 -19.88 -11.72
CA ASP A 270 26.93 -21.22 -11.17
C ASP A 270 28.28 -21.84 -11.64
N GLY A 271 29.21 -21.03 -12.16
CA GLY A 271 30.29 -21.48 -13.05
C GLY A 271 30.03 -21.10 -14.52
N ILE A 272 28.85 -20.55 -14.76
CA ILE A 272 28.40 -19.87 -15.96
C ILE A 272 27.81 -18.54 -15.49
N VAL A 273 28.16 -17.43 -16.12
CA VAL A 273 27.45 -16.15 -15.93
C VAL A 273 26.28 -16.14 -16.92
N TYR A 274 25.06 -16.07 -16.40
CA TYR A 274 23.83 -16.19 -17.16
C TYR A 274 23.13 -14.86 -17.32
N ASN A 275 22.65 -14.58 -18.52
CA ASN A 275 21.61 -13.59 -18.73
C ASN A 275 20.33 -14.26 -19.24
N TYR A 276 19.41 -14.56 -18.35
CA TYR A 276 18.09 -15.06 -18.73
C TYR A 276 17.15 -13.92 -19.13
N MET A 277 16.97 -13.75 -20.44
CA MET A 277 16.02 -12.77 -20.99
C MET A 277 14.59 -13.30 -21.00
N VAL A 278 14.43 -14.62 -21.19
CA VAL A 278 13.14 -15.31 -21.21
C VAL A 278 13.31 -16.68 -20.55
N SER A 279 12.42 -17.00 -19.63
CA SER A 279 12.25 -18.35 -19.11
C SER A 279 10.83 -18.55 -18.56
N GLY A 280 10.49 -19.79 -18.21
CA GLY A 280 9.33 -20.11 -17.38
C GLY A 280 9.67 -20.19 -15.88
N HIS A 281 10.87 -19.75 -15.48
CA HIS A 281 11.33 -19.84 -14.11
C HIS A 281 10.61 -18.81 -13.25
N TYR A 282 10.52 -19.12 -11.95
CA TYR A 282 9.88 -18.26 -10.95
C TYR A 282 8.45 -17.80 -11.29
N GLY A 283 7.76 -18.54 -12.17
CA GLY A 283 6.39 -18.30 -12.57
C GLY A 283 6.20 -17.27 -13.68
N ALA A 284 7.25 -16.62 -14.19
CA ALA A 284 7.11 -15.75 -15.36
C ALA A 284 6.63 -16.56 -16.58
N PRO A 285 5.69 -16.03 -17.38
CA PRO A 285 5.29 -16.70 -18.61
C PRO A 285 6.32 -16.46 -19.72
N THR A 286 6.32 -17.33 -20.73
CA THR A 286 7.15 -17.17 -21.95
C THR A 286 6.28 -16.66 -23.09
N PRO A 287 6.72 -15.73 -23.96
CA PRO A 287 5.91 -15.21 -25.05
C PRO A 287 5.45 -16.30 -26.02
N ASN A 288 4.24 -16.14 -26.57
CA ASN A 288 3.69 -17.07 -27.57
C ASN A 288 4.14 -16.66 -28.98
N ILE A 289 4.81 -17.57 -29.69
CA ILE A 289 5.39 -17.28 -31.02
C ILE A 289 4.61 -17.89 -32.19
N THR A 290 3.48 -18.55 -31.90
CA THR A 290 2.72 -19.37 -32.85
C THR A 290 2.34 -18.63 -34.14
N HIS A 291 1.94 -17.36 -34.02
CA HIS A 291 1.36 -16.55 -35.10
C HIS A 291 2.30 -15.48 -35.63
N GLY A 292 3.61 -15.73 -35.56
CA GLY A 292 4.63 -14.75 -35.88
C GLY A 292 5.14 -14.03 -34.64
N PHE A 293 6.43 -13.71 -34.64
CA PHE A 293 7.11 -13.06 -33.52
C PHE A 293 8.39 -12.40 -34.04
N ASP A 294 8.66 -11.15 -33.65
CA ASP A 294 9.92 -10.47 -34.01
C ASP A 294 10.28 -9.45 -32.93
N ARG A 295 11.29 -9.76 -32.12
CA ARG A 295 11.65 -8.94 -30.95
C ARG A 295 13.16 -8.89 -30.73
N ILE A 296 13.61 -7.74 -30.24
CA ILE A 296 14.97 -7.47 -29.77
C ILE A 296 15.00 -7.40 -28.24
N TRP A 297 16.07 -7.90 -27.64
CA TRP A 297 16.40 -7.77 -26.22
C TRP A 297 17.74 -7.07 -26.04
N GLY A 298 17.85 -6.28 -24.98
CA GLY A 298 19.02 -5.46 -24.67
C GLY A 298 18.75 -3.96 -24.83
N PRO A 299 19.77 -3.11 -24.60
CA PRO A 299 21.18 -3.46 -24.44
C PRO A 299 21.50 -4.32 -23.21
N GLN A 300 22.39 -5.30 -23.37
CA GLN A 300 23.00 -6.03 -22.26
C GLN A 300 24.46 -5.59 -22.16
N TYR A 301 25.03 -5.52 -20.95
CA TYR A 301 26.42 -5.13 -20.76
C TYR A 301 27.20 -6.21 -20.01
N TYR A 302 28.19 -6.81 -20.67
CA TYR A 302 29.15 -7.72 -20.04
C TYR A 302 30.44 -6.96 -19.77
N HIS A 303 30.77 -6.76 -18.50
CA HIS A 303 31.90 -5.97 -18.05
C HIS A 303 33.01 -6.88 -17.51
N PHE A 304 34.25 -6.62 -17.93
CA PHE A 304 35.44 -7.30 -17.41
C PHE A 304 36.35 -6.27 -16.75
N ASN A 305 36.83 -6.54 -15.54
CA ASN A 305 37.75 -5.65 -14.83
C ASN A 305 38.90 -6.40 -14.16
N LYS A 306 39.97 -5.64 -13.90
CA LYS A 306 41.23 -6.12 -13.30
C LYS A 306 41.55 -5.27 -12.07
N GLY A 307 41.90 -5.93 -10.97
CA GLY A 307 42.36 -5.32 -9.73
C GLY A 307 43.79 -5.71 -9.39
N GLY A 308 44.38 -5.01 -8.40
CA GLY A 308 45.67 -5.45 -7.83
C GLY A 308 45.49 -6.70 -6.96
N PRO A 309 46.59 -7.31 -6.48
CA PRO A 309 46.53 -8.53 -5.67
C PRO A 309 45.70 -8.44 -4.38
N ASP A 310 45.50 -7.23 -3.85
CA ASP A 310 44.73 -6.98 -2.63
C ASP A 310 43.29 -6.51 -2.92
N THR A 311 42.90 -6.34 -4.19
CA THR A 311 41.57 -5.85 -4.57
C THR A 311 40.53 -6.96 -4.36
N THR A 312 39.51 -6.66 -3.58
CA THR A 312 38.48 -7.62 -3.14
C THR A 312 37.38 -7.85 -4.18
N LEU A 313 36.64 -8.95 -4.02
CA LEU A 313 35.42 -9.24 -4.79
C LEU A 313 34.43 -8.07 -4.74
N ALA A 314 34.20 -7.51 -3.55
CA ALA A 314 33.29 -6.38 -3.36
C ALA A 314 33.72 -5.13 -4.13
N GLU A 315 35.03 -4.84 -4.20
CA GLU A 315 35.55 -3.69 -4.95
C GLU A 315 35.37 -3.85 -6.46
N LEU A 316 35.73 -5.01 -7.03
CA LEU A 316 35.53 -5.27 -8.47
C LEU A 316 34.04 -5.35 -8.85
N ARG A 317 33.20 -5.89 -7.97
CA ARG A 317 31.75 -5.91 -8.16
C ARG A 317 31.16 -4.50 -8.13
N ALA A 318 31.57 -3.65 -7.19
CA ALA A 318 31.11 -2.27 -7.08
C ALA A 318 31.53 -1.44 -8.29
N ASP A 319 32.74 -1.66 -8.82
CA ASP A 319 33.19 -1.07 -10.09
C ASP A 319 32.27 -1.50 -11.25
N ALA A 320 31.85 -2.77 -11.33
CA ALA A 320 30.91 -3.20 -12.35
C ALA A 320 29.48 -2.63 -12.16
N ALA A 321 29.01 -2.52 -10.90
CA ALA A 321 27.67 -2.02 -10.56
C ALA A 321 27.43 -0.57 -10.99
N GLN A 322 28.49 0.26 -11.11
CA GLN A 322 28.36 1.66 -11.53
C GLN A 322 27.75 1.80 -12.94
N TYR A 323 27.82 0.75 -13.77
CA TYR A 323 27.28 0.70 -15.12
C TYR A 323 25.81 0.25 -15.18
N ALA A 324 25.13 0.08 -14.04
CA ALA A 324 23.72 -0.33 -14.00
C ALA A 324 22.73 0.80 -14.35
N ASP A 325 23.18 2.07 -14.38
CA ASP A 325 22.34 3.20 -14.76
C ASP A 325 21.96 3.15 -16.26
N PRO A 326 20.68 3.05 -16.64
CA PRO A 326 20.29 3.01 -18.06
C PRO A 326 20.72 4.23 -18.89
N GLU A 327 21.13 5.34 -18.26
CA GLU A 327 21.57 6.56 -18.94
C GLU A 327 23.06 6.61 -19.28
N TRP A 328 23.92 5.83 -18.59
CA TRP A 328 25.38 6.02 -18.64
C TRP A 328 25.98 5.95 -20.05
N ASN A 329 25.40 5.12 -20.94
CA ASN A 329 25.85 4.94 -22.32
C ASN A 329 24.79 5.24 -23.38
N ALA A 330 23.79 6.07 -23.05
CA ALA A 330 22.68 6.39 -23.94
C ALA A 330 23.12 6.96 -25.31
N GLU A 331 24.12 7.86 -25.32
CA GLU A 331 24.62 8.48 -26.55
C GLU A 331 25.29 7.47 -27.50
N PHE A 332 26.00 6.48 -26.93
CA PHE A 332 26.57 5.40 -27.71
C PHE A 332 25.47 4.53 -28.33
N TYR A 333 24.46 4.15 -27.53
CA TYR A 333 23.33 3.35 -28.03
C TYR A 333 22.54 4.07 -29.12
N ASP A 334 22.41 5.40 -29.06
CA ASP A 334 21.81 6.19 -30.13
C ASP A 334 22.64 6.14 -31.41
N SER A 335 23.96 6.12 -31.29
CA SER A 335 24.90 6.07 -32.43
C SER A 335 24.84 4.73 -33.17
N ILE A 336 24.64 3.62 -32.46
CA ILE A 336 24.53 2.28 -33.06
C ILE A 336 23.09 1.84 -33.37
N ALA A 337 22.09 2.67 -33.06
CA ALA A 337 20.68 2.33 -33.21
C ALA A 337 20.29 1.94 -34.65
N GLU A 338 20.96 2.49 -35.66
CA GLU A 338 20.71 2.13 -37.07
C GLU A 338 21.13 0.68 -37.42
N HIS A 339 22.02 0.07 -36.63
CA HIS A 339 22.48 -1.30 -36.82
C HIS A 339 21.63 -2.33 -36.05
N VAL A 340 20.83 -1.88 -35.09
CA VAL A 340 20.06 -2.75 -34.19
C VAL A 340 18.55 -2.56 -34.45
N PRO A 341 17.90 -3.49 -35.17
CA PRO A 341 16.48 -3.36 -35.49
C PRO A 341 15.62 -3.35 -34.21
N HIS A 342 14.51 -2.62 -34.27
CA HIS A 342 13.51 -2.47 -33.19
C HIS A 342 14.00 -1.77 -31.91
N TYR A 343 15.29 -1.43 -31.80
CA TYR A 343 15.78 -0.61 -30.69
C TYR A 343 15.18 0.80 -30.77
N ALA A 344 14.71 1.31 -29.61
CA ALA A 344 14.19 2.67 -29.49
C ALA A 344 15.31 3.61 -29.01
N PRO A 345 15.82 4.54 -29.85
CA PRO A 345 16.80 5.54 -29.42
C PRO A 345 16.17 6.59 -28.48
N SER A 346 17.00 7.43 -27.86
CA SER A 346 16.58 8.52 -26.96
C SER A 346 15.55 9.47 -27.59
N SER A 347 15.56 9.60 -28.92
CA SER A 347 14.57 10.39 -29.65
C SER A 347 13.13 9.86 -29.50
N LYS A 348 12.94 8.59 -29.11
CA LYS A 348 11.64 7.94 -28.84
C LYS A 348 11.38 7.66 -27.36
N ARG A 349 12.20 8.22 -26.45
CA ARG A 349 12.12 7.98 -25.01
C ARG A 349 11.94 9.29 -24.25
N THR A 350 11.30 9.21 -23.09
CA THR A 350 11.10 10.32 -22.16
C THR A 350 11.21 9.83 -20.71
N THR A 351 11.08 10.72 -19.75
CA THR A 351 11.02 10.37 -18.32
C THR A 351 9.58 10.35 -17.85
N PHE A 352 9.15 9.26 -17.24
CA PHE A 352 7.87 9.22 -16.54
C PHE A 352 8.03 9.87 -15.16
N LYS A 353 7.17 10.83 -14.83
CA LYS A 353 7.16 11.52 -13.53
C LYS A 353 5.77 11.47 -12.90
N ALA A 354 5.71 11.08 -11.64
CA ALA A 354 4.47 11.08 -10.88
C ALA A 354 4.70 11.38 -9.39
N THR A 355 3.63 11.78 -8.71
CA THR A 355 3.52 11.86 -7.26
C THR A 355 2.35 10.98 -6.83
N ILE A 356 2.61 10.02 -5.94
CA ILE A 356 1.63 9.09 -5.40
C ILE A 356 1.39 9.45 -3.93
N GLU A 357 0.15 9.76 -3.56
CA GLU A 357 -0.26 9.81 -2.15
C GLU A 357 -0.30 8.36 -1.62
N LEU A 358 0.72 7.99 -0.86
CA LEU A 358 0.92 6.65 -0.30
C LEU A 358 0.06 6.42 0.96
N PRO A 359 -0.39 5.17 1.20
CA PRO A 359 -1.02 4.79 2.47
C PRO A 359 -0.09 4.96 3.68
N GLU A 360 -0.66 5.20 4.87
CA GLU A 360 0.12 5.20 6.13
C GLU A 360 0.72 3.80 6.37
N GLY A 361 2.02 3.74 6.65
CA GLY A 361 2.76 2.49 6.88
C GLY A 361 3.30 1.81 5.62
N ALA A 362 3.22 2.44 4.45
CA ALA A 362 3.85 1.92 3.23
C ALA A 362 5.37 1.97 3.33
N GLU A 363 6.02 0.80 3.25
CA GLU A 363 7.47 0.66 3.25
C GLU A 363 7.97 0.22 1.87
N ARG A 364 9.16 0.66 1.46
CA ARG A 364 9.75 0.39 0.13
C ARG A 364 8.73 0.48 -1.03
N PRO A 365 7.98 1.59 -1.18
CA PRO A 365 6.99 1.72 -2.24
C PRO A 365 7.68 1.78 -3.61
N ILE A 366 7.07 1.15 -4.63
CA ILE A 366 7.61 1.07 -5.99
C ILE A 366 6.52 1.28 -7.02
N ALA A 367 6.85 1.98 -8.11
CA ALA A 367 6.00 2.14 -9.27
C ALA A 367 6.51 1.25 -10.41
N VAL A 368 5.61 0.51 -11.05
CA VAL A 368 5.89 -0.38 -12.17
C VAL A 368 5.03 0.05 -13.37
N LEU A 369 5.68 0.37 -14.49
CA LEU A 369 5.05 0.50 -15.79
C LEU A 369 5.18 -0.82 -16.54
N SER A 370 4.07 -1.35 -17.05
CA SER A 370 4.06 -2.63 -17.78
C SER A 370 3.05 -2.61 -18.92
N GLU A 371 2.92 -3.75 -19.62
CA GLU A 371 1.89 -3.98 -20.63
C GLU A 371 0.51 -3.50 -20.14
N ASN A 372 -0.15 -2.66 -20.95
CA ASN A 372 -1.43 -2.05 -20.59
C ASN A 372 -2.53 -3.11 -20.42
N GLY A 373 -3.36 -3.00 -19.38
CA GLY A 373 -4.42 -3.95 -19.10
C GLY A 373 -3.98 -5.29 -18.49
N GLN A 374 -2.68 -5.56 -18.37
CA GLN A 374 -2.14 -6.83 -17.89
C GLN A 374 -1.46 -6.72 -16.53
N ASP A 375 -1.51 -7.78 -15.72
CA ASP A 375 -0.67 -7.88 -14.53
C ASP A 375 0.81 -7.81 -14.94
N PHE A 376 1.62 -7.01 -14.23
CA PHE A 376 3.02 -6.81 -14.60
C PHE A 376 3.83 -8.12 -14.59
N GLN A 377 3.41 -9.12 -13.80
CA GLN A 377 4.06 -10.44 -13.75
C GLN A 377 3.66 -11.34 -14.94
N LEU A 378 2.71 -10.90 -15.78
CA LEU A 378 2.17 -11.60 -16.94
C LEU A 378 2.35 -10.81 -18.25
N ASN A 379 3.29 -9.88 -18.29
CA ASN A 379 3.54 -8.92 -19.37
C ASN A 379 4.14 -9.53 -20.67
N VAL A 380 3.52 -10.58 -21.22
CA VAL A 380 4.03 -11.32 -22.40
C VAL A 380 3.02 -11.45 -23.53
N PHE A 381 1.84 -10.86 -23.40
CA PHE A 381 0.77 -11.07 -24.39
C PHE A 381 0.96 -10.16 -25.60
N ASP A 382 1.50 -8.96 -25.39
CA ASP A 382 1.98 -8.08 -26.45
C ASP A 382 3.47 -8.35 -26.71
N GLN A 383 3.84 -8.65 -27.96
CA GLN A 383 5.24 -8.85 -28.38
C GLN A 383 6.07 -7.57 -28.30
N ASP A 384 5.45 -6.39 -28.26
CA ASP A 384 6.09 -5.09 -28.13
C ASP A 384 6.09 -4.56 -26.67
N SER A 385 5.54 -5.33 -25.73
CA SER A 385 5.48 -4.98 -24.30
C SER A 385 6.87 -4.68 -23.73
N LEU A 386 6.94 -3.65 -22.89
CA LEU A 386 8.13 -3.30 -22.12
C LEU A 386 7.73 -3.13 -20.66
N GLN A 387 8.72 -3.17 -19.77
CA GLN A 387 8.54 -2.96 -18.35
C GLN A 387 9.53 -1.94 -17.80
N TYR A 388 9.12 -1.16 -16.82
CA TYR A 388 10.00 -0.21 -16.14
C TYR A 388 9.57 -0.10 -14.69
N TRP A 389 10.50 0.22 -13.81
CA TRP A 389 10.16 0.52 -12.43
C TRP A 389 11.18 1.45 -11.78
N ALA A 390 10.73 2.14 -10.74
CA ALA A 390 11.59 2.86 -9.82
C ALA A 390 10.92 2.93 -8.44
N ASP A 391 11.75 3.01 -7.40
CA ASP A 391 11.27 3.26 -6.06
C ASP A 391 10.61 4.65 -5.97
N ILE A 392 9.57 4.72 -5.15
CA ILE A 392 8.86 5.97 -4.83
C ILE A 392 9.51 6.53 -3.57
N ASP A 393 9.82 7.83 -3.54
CA ASP A 393 10.28 8.48 -2.32
C ASP A 393 9.14 8.44 -1.27
N PRO A 394 9.29 7.73 -0.14
CA PRO A 394 8.22 7.59 0.85
C PRO A 394 7.88 8.91 1.56
N ALA A 395 8.78 9.90 1.56
CA ALA A 395 8.55 11.19 2.20
C ALA A 395 7.72 12.15 1.33
N THR A 396 7.88 12.08 0.01
CA THR A 396 7.24 13.00 -0.94
C THR A 396 6.19 12.34 -1.83
N GLY A 397 6.22 11.02 -1.95
CA GLY A 397 5.44 10.25 -2.92
C GLY A 397 5.97 10.38 -4.36
N ALA A 398 7.10 11.06 -4.59
CA ALA A 398 7.61 11.31 -5.93
C ALA A 398 8.29 10.07 -6.52
N VAL A 399 8.12 9.86 -7.83
CA VAL A 399 8.82 8.83 -8.60
C VAL A 399 9.19 9.36 -9.98
N GLU A 400 10.41 9.05 -10.40
CA GLU A 400 10.91 9.31 -11.74
C GLU A 400 11.47 8.03 -12.34
N ILE A 401 10.99 7.66 -13.52
CA ILE A 401 11.50 6.51 -14.28
C ILE A 401 12.10 7.06 -15.58
N PRO A 402 13.44 7.08 -15.72
CA PRO A 402 14.09 7.61 -16.90
C PRO A 402 13.93 6.67 -18.10
N ARG A 403 14.16 7.22 -19.29
CA ARG A 403 14.28 6.47 -20.56
C ARG A 403 13.10 5.55 -20.92
N VAL A 404 11.89 5.86 -20.45
CA VAL A 404 10.67 5.13 -20.83
C VAL A 404 10.35 5.40 -22.31
N ARG A 405 10.20 4.35 -23.11
CA ARG A 405 9.75 4.46 -24.51
C ARG A 405 8.35 5.07 -24.54
N GLU A 406 8.11 6.02 -25.44
CA GLU A 406 6.78 6.61 -25.59
C GLU A 406 5.73 5.53 -25.93
N GLY A 407 4.57 5.57 -25.26
CA GLY A 407 3.55 4.53 -25.37
C GLY A 407 2.50 4.60 -24.26
N THR A 408 1.60 3.61 -24.22
CA THR A 408 0.55 3.49 -23.20
C THR A 408 0.83 2.29 -22.31
N TYR A 409 0.78 2.50 -21.00
CA TYR A 409 1.19 1.52 -20.00
C TYR A 409 0.11 1.34 -18.92
N ARG A 410 0.15 0.20 -18.24
CA ARG A 410 -0.42 0.08 -16.90
C ARG A 410 0.62 0.60 -15.90
N LEU A 411 0.18 1.44 -14.97
CA LEU A 411 0.90 1.75 -13.74
C LEU A 411 0.39 0.84 -12.61
N THR A 412 1.29 0.08 -12.00
CA THR A 412 1.04 -0.65 -10.76
C THR A 412 1.94 -0.12 -9.67
N VAL A 413 1.37 0.18 -8.49
CA VAL A 413 2.13 0.58 -7.31
C VAL A 413 1.84 -0.39 -6.18
N TYR A 414 2.90 -0.89 -5.56
CA TYR A 414 2.83 -1.70 -4.35
C TYR A 414 3.90 -1.24 -3.36
N ALA A 415 3.73 -1.65 -2.10
CA ALA A 415 4.63 -1.35 -1.00
C ALA A 415 4.54 -2.48 0.02
N ASP A 416 5.62 -2.66 0.77
CA ASP A 416 5.70 -3.58 1.89
C ASP A 416 4.79 -3.04 3.01
N GLY A 417 4.13 -3.94 3.74
CA GLY A 417 3.21 -3.59 4.83
C GLY A 417 1.78 -3.21 4.38
N ILE A 418 1.55 -3.05 3.07
CA ILE A 418 0.24 -2.71 2.49
C ILE A 418 -0.37 -3.89 1.72
N PHE A 419 -1.60 -4.24 2.06
CA PHE A 419 -2.41 -5.16 1.27
C PHE A 419 -3.00 -4.48 0.03
N GLY A 420 -3.08 -5.25 -1.06
CA GLY A 420 -3.58 -4.81 -2.37
C GLY A 420 -2.64 -3.85 -3.09
N TRP A 421 -2.89 -3.63 -4.38
CA TRP A 421 -2.06 -2.78 -5.24
C TRP A 421 -2.87 -1.60 -5.75
N PHE A 422 -2.21 -0.47 -5.98
CA PHE A 422 -2.79 0.57 -6.83
C PHE A 422 -2.55 0.19 -8.29
N ILE A 423 -3.60 0.22 -9.10
CA ILE A 423 -3.55 -0.13 -10.53
C ILE A 423 -4.26 0.97 -11.31
N GLN A 424 -3.58 1.53 -12.30
CA GLN A 424 -4.13 2.47 -13.26
C GLN A 424 -3.72 2.05 -14.67
N ASP A 425 -4.70 1.66 -15.49
CA ASP A 425 -4.51 1.43 -16.92
C ASP A 425 -4.50 2.74 -17.71
N ASP A 426 -4.12 2.64 -18.98
CA ASP A 426 -4.16 3.72 -19.97
C ASP A 426 -3.29 4.93 -19.60
N VAL A 427 -2.15 4.68 -18.93
CA VAL A 427 -1.16 5.71 -18.61
C VAL A 427 -0.30 5.99 -19.83
N GLU A 428 -0.63 7.06 -20.56
CA GLU A 428 0.16 7.52 -21.70
C GLU A 428 1.49 8.12 -21.25
N VAL A 429 2.61 7.78 -21.88
CA VAL A 429 3.93 8.36 -21.65
C VAL A 429 4.40 8.95 -22.98
N SER A 430 4.59 10.28 -23.02
CA SER A 430 4.95 11.01 -24.23
C SER A 430 5.73 12.28 -23.89
N LYS A 431 6.52 12.78 -24.84
CA LYS A 431 7.26 14.06 -24.69
C LYS A 431 6.36 15.29 -24.67
N SER A 432 5.13 15.19 -25.19
CA SER A 432 4.17 16.28 -25.17
C SER A 432 3.39 16.38 -23.84
N GLY A 433 3.45 15.34 -23.00
CA GLY A 433 2.71 15.22 -21.73
C GLY A 433 3.61 15.21 -20.49
N GLU A 434 4.63 16.07 -20.44
CA GLU A 434 5.66 16.13 -19.39
C GLU A 434 5.18 16.62 -18.01
N GLU A 435 3.89 16.95 -17.83
CA GLU A 435 3.39 17.36 -16.51
C GLU A 435 3.40 16.19 -15.52
N ALA A 436 3.96 16.42 -14.34
CA ALA A 436 4.00 15.45 -13.25
C ALA A 436 2.58 15.05 -12.85
N ARG A 437 2.30 13.75 -12.89
CA ARG A 437 0.97 13.18 -12.61
C ARG A 437 0.76 13.05 -11.12
N GLN A 438 -0.48 13.17 -10.67
CA GLN A 438 -0.83 12.92 -9.28
C GLN A 438 -1.78 11.73 -9.19
N PHE A 439 -1.39 10.73 -8.39
CA PHE A 439 -2.20 9.57 -8.09
C PHE A 439 -2.42 9.47 -6.59
N ARG A 440 -3.51 8.82 -6.20
CA ARG A 440 -3.83 8.57 -4.80
C ARG A 440 -4.09 7.09 -4.62
N TRP A 441 -3.31 6.46 -3.76
CA TRP A 441 -3.47 5.05 -3.46
C TRP A 441 -4.30 4.90 -2.18
N GLU A 442 -5.52 4.40 -2.33
CA GLU A 442 -6.32 3.95 -1.20
C GLU A 442 -5.94 2.50 -0.87
N PRO A 443 -5.44 2.21 0.36
CA PRO A 443 -5.02 0.87 0.71
C PRO A 443 -6.21 -0.09 0.71
N GLU A 444 -5.96 -1.34 0.36
CA GLU A 444 -7.01 -2.36 0.44
C GLU A 444 -7.42 -2.55 1.90
N SER A 445 -8.72 -2.43 2.16
CA SER A 445 -9.31 -2.71 3.47
C SER A 445 -10.64 -3.42 3.31
N ALA A 446 -10.82 -4.49 4.07
CA ALA A 446 -12.13 -5.12 4.30
C ALA A 446 -12.64 -4.88 5.74
N GLY A 447 -12.10 -3.88 6.45
CA GLY A 447 -12.50 -3.52 7.82
C GLY A 447 -11.34 -3.43 8.82
N ARG A 448 -11.68 -3.51 10.12
CA ARG A 448 -10.73 -3.57 11.24
C ARG A 448 -10.03 -4.92 11.24
N GLU A 449 -8.72 -4.92 11.08
CA GLU A 449 -7.92 -6.12 11.24
C GLU A 449 -8.11 -6.73 12.64
N VAL A 450 -8.53 -7.99 12.69
CA VAL A 450 -8.62 -8.81 13.91
C VAL A 450 -7.25 -9.32 14.26
N TRP A 451 -6.58 -9.88 13.25
CA TRP A 451 -5.22 -10.38 13.31
C TRP A 451 -4.64 -10.41 11.90
N ARG A 452 -3.31 -10.50 11.87
CA ARG A 452 -2.48 -10.70 10.70
C ARG A 452 -1.47 -11.80 11.00
N ILE A 453 -1.12 -12.56 9.98
CA ILE A 453 0.04 -13.45 9.93
C ILE A 453 0.88 -13.01 8.73
N GLY A 454 2.18 -12.79 8.95
CA GLY A 454 3.14 -12.33 7.96
C GLY A 454 3.08 -10.83 7.68
N VAL A 455 4.01 -10.38 6.85
CA VAL A 455 4.11 -9.01 6.34
C VAL A 455 3.75 -9.05 4.86
N PRO A 456 2.82 -8.20 4.36
CA PRO A 456 2.51 -8.19 2.93
C PRO A 456 3.65 -7.50 2.14
N ASP A 457 4.73 -8.22 1.91
CA ASP A 457 5.99 -7.77 1.27
C ASP A 457 6.31 -8.55 -0.02
N LYS A 458 5.38 -9.41 -0.44
CA LYS A 458 5.42 -10.26 -1.64
C LYS A 458 6.31 -11.50 -1.50
N SER A 459 6.71 -11.85 -0.28
CA SER A 459 7.62 -12.94 0.02
C SER A 459 7.04 -13.92 1.04
N ALA A 460 7.52 -15.15 1.00
CA ALA A 460 7.29 -16.14 2.06
C ALA A 460 8.50 -16.27 2.99
N GLY A 461 9.41 -15.30 2.94
CA GLY A 461 10.73 -15.40 3.53
C GLY A 461 10.75 -15.25 5.05
N GLU A 462 9.80 -14.58 5.68
CA GLU A 462 9.77 -14.46 7.14
C GLU A 462 9.44 -15.78 7.87
N TYR A 463 8.87 -16.74 7.16
CA TYR A 463 8.44 -18.02 7.71
C TYR A 463 9.61 -19.01 7.89
N LYS A 464 9.37 -20.09 8.65
CA LYS A 464 10.39 -21.12 8.93
C LYS A 464 11.00 -21.64 7.63
N HIS A 465 12.34 -21.69 7.60
CA HIS A 465 13.18 -22.05 6.45
C HIS A 465 13.17 -21.07 5.27
N GLY A 466 12.65 -19.86 5.46
CA GLY A 466 12.81 -18.71 4.57
C GLY A 466 14.16 -18.00 4.74
N TYR A 467 14.13 -16.70 5.08
CA TYR A 467 15.24 -15.78 5.30
C TYR A 467 16.11 -16.11 6.51
N ALA A 468 15.69 -17.04 7.38
CA ALA A 468 16.51 -17.47 8.50
C ALA A 468 17.89 -17.95 7.98
N PRO A 469 19.01 -17.54 8.60
CA PRO A 469 20.34 -17.95 8.16
C PRO A 469 20.62 -19.42 8.51
N ASP A 470 21.37 -20.10 7.65
CA ASP A 470 21.96 -21.40 7.97
C ASP A 470 23.25 -21.21 8.78
N THR A 471 23.11 -21.19 10.11
CA THR A 471 24.25 -20.98 11.04
C THR A 471 25.27 -22.14 11.08
N SER A 472 25.07 -23.22 10.31
CA SER A 472 26.01 -24.35 10.27
C SER A 472 27.30 -24.04 9.51
N THR A 473 27.33 -23.00 8.68
CA THR A 473 28.50 -22.60 7.88
C THR A 473 28.87 -21.12 8.09
N PRO A 474 30.13 -20.72 7.85
CA PRO A 474 30.59 -19.34 8.04
C PRO A 474 29.86 -18.27 7.22
N LEU A 475 29.47 -18.57 5.98
CA LEU A 475 28.78 -17.60 5.10
C LEU A 475 27.29 -17.46 5.39
N GLN A 476 26.72 -18.38 6.17
CA GLN A 476 25.34 -18.30 6.68
C GLN A 476 24.29 -17.92 5.63
N PRO A 477 24.24 -18.62 4.48
CA PRO A 477 23.22 -18.32 3.47
C PRO A 477 21.82 -18.51 4.03
N GLU A 478 20.86 -17.76 3.51
CA GLU A 478 19.45 -17.91 3.86
C GLU A 478 18.98 -19.34 3.55
N GLN A 479 18.23 -19.94 4.46
CA GLN A 479 17.88 -21.37 4.41
C GLN A 479 17.13 -21.75 3.14
N TYR A 480 16.28 -20.86 2.61
CA TYR A 480 15.55 -21.10 1.37
C TYR A 480 16.46 -21.20 0.15
N ARG A 481 17.67 -20.62 0.20
CA ARG A 481 18.63 -20.68 -0.93
C ARG A 481 19.24 -22.05 -1.09
N ILE A 482 19.26 -22.84 -0.02
CA ILE A 482 19.76 -24.20 -0.01
C ILE A 482 18.69 -25.16 -0.54
N TYR A 483 19.10 -26.38 -0.91
CA TYR A 483 18.19 -27.47 -1.28
C TYR A 483 17.06 -27.65 -0.25
N TRP A 484 15.82 -27.37 -0.67
CA TRP A 484 14.62 -27.36 0.19
C TRP A 484 14.45 -28.62 1.05
N ALA A 485 14.82 -29.79 0.53
CA ALA A 485 14.62 -31.06 1.22
C ALA A 485 15.67 -31.34 2.32
N LYS A 486 16.66 -30.44 2.49
CA LYS A 486 17.49 -30.38 3.70
C LYS A 486 16.63 -30.14 4.95
N TRP A 487 15.52 -29.43 4.79
CA TRP A 487 14.56 -29.10 5.84
C TRP A 487 13.37 -30.08 5.80
N ASP A 488 13.28 -30.94 6.80
CA ASP A 488 12.37 -32.09 6.77
C ASP A 488 11.04 -31.78 7.46
N PHE A 489 10.03 -31.43 6.66
CA PHE A 489 8.70 -31.05 7.14
C PHE A 489 8.10 -32.01 8.20
N PRO A 490 8.14 -33.35 8.06
CA PRO A 490 7.60 -34.25 9.09
C PRO A 490 8.34 -34.20 10.42
N THR A 491 9.64 -33.84 10.41
CA THR A 491 10.43 -33.65 11.64
C THR A 491 10.11 -32.31 12.27
N ASP A 492 9.98 -31.25 11.48
CA ASP A 492 9.67 -29.90 11.96
C ASP A 492 8.20 -29.76 12.42
N PHE A 493 7.28 -30.45 11.74
CA PHE A 493 5.83 -30.38 11.96
C PHE A 493 5.19 -31.79 12.05
N PRO A 494 5.52 -32.60 13.08
CA PRO A 494 5.03 -33.98 13.19
C PRO A 494 3.50 -34.09 13.32
N GLY A 495 2.82 -33.02 13.74
CA GLY A 495 1.35 -32.92 13.81
C GLY A 495 0.72 -32.13 12.66
N GLY A 496 1.51 -31.70 11.66
CA GLY A 496 1.13 -30.65 10.72
C GLY A 496 1.25 -29.25 11.31
N VAL A 497 0.97 -28.24 10.50
CA VAL A 497 1.01 -26.84 10.94
C VAL A 497 -0.29 -26.48 11.67
N VAL A 498 -0.14 -26.09 12.94
CA VAL A 498 -1.21 -25.54 13.78
C VAL A 498 -0.71 -24.22 14.37
N PHE A 499 -1.04 -23.12 13.71
CA PHE A 499 -0.61 -21.78 14.09
C PHE A 499 -1.66 -21.13 14.97
N THR A 500 -1.30 -20.70 16.18
CA THR A 500 -2.22 -20.02 17.10
C THR A 500 -1.88 -18.53 17.15
N VAL A 501 -2.74 -17.70 16.60
CA VAL A 501 -2.56 -16.24 16.52
C VAL A 501 -2.34 -15.65 17.92
N GLY A 502 -1.23 -14.94 18.09
CA GLY A 502 -0.83 -14.31 19.35
C GLY A 502 -0.03 -15.22 20.30
N GLU A 503 0.13 -16.50 19.97
CA GLU A 503 0.95 -17.47 20.73
C GLU A 503 2.10 -18.06 19.89
N SER A 504 1.83 -18.39 18.64
CA SER A 504 2.81 -18.96 17.69
C SER A 504 3.74 -17.91 17.10
N ASP A 505 4.95 -18.33 16.73
CA ASP A 505 5.97 -17.53 16.05
C ASP A 505 6.01 -17.87 14.56
N GLU A 506 5.90 -16.87 13.69
CA GLU A 506 5.87 -17.04 12.23
C GLU A 506 7.15 -17.70 11.70
N ALA A 507 8.30 -17.37 12.28
CA ALA A 507 9.60 -17.89 11.87
C ALA A 507 9.84 -19.34 12.32
N GLU A 508 9.01 -19.87 13.23
CA GLU A 508 9.23 -21.19 13.83
C GLU A 508 8.06 -22.17 13.66
N ASP A 509 6.82 -21.67 13.68
CA ASP A 509 5.58 -22.45 13.72
C ASP A 509 4.80 -22.40 12.39
N PHE A 510 5.31 -21.69 11.38
CA PHE A 510 4.71 -21.62 10.04
C PHE A 510 5.77 -21.91 8.98
N ASN A 511 5.58 -22.92 8.14
CA ASN A 511 6.57 -23.27 7.11
C ASN A 511 6.47 -22.32 5.90
N TYR A 512 7.58 -22.00 5.24
CA TYR A 512 7.55 -21.16 4.03
C TYR A 512 6.85 -21.81 2.81
N VAL A 513 6.65 -23.15 2.82
CA VAL A 513 5.92 -23.90 1.78
C VAL A 513 4.83 -24.79 2.38
N HIS A 514 3.60 -24.64 1.90
CA HIS A 514 2.48 -25.53 2.18
C HIS A 514 2.33 -26.56 1.07
N TRP A 515 2.68 -27.81 1.37
CA TRP A 515 2.72 -28.92 0.42
C TRP A 515 1.39 -29.69 0.37
N SER A 516 0.96 -30.14 -0.81
CA SER A 516 -0.14 -31.11 -0.92
C SER A 516 0.30 -32.55 -0.57
N VAL A 517 1.59 -32.84 -0.74
CA VAL A 517 2.28 -34.06 -0.30
C VAL A 517 3.77 -33.73 -0.18
N PHE A 518 4.44 -34.20 0.87
CA PHE A 518 5.88 -34.03 0.98
C PHE A 518 6.57 -35.15 0.20
N PHE A 519 6.99 -34.84 -1.04
CA PHE A 519 7.24 -35.83 -2.08
C PHE A 519 8.60 -36.53 -1.97
N GLY A 520 8.61 -37.86 -2.01
CA GLY A 520 9.81 -38.64 -1.71
C GLY A 520 10.82 -38.78 -2.87
N TYR A 521 10.37 -38.95 -4.11
CA TYR A 521 11.28 -39.20 -5.26
C TYR A 521 12.31 -38.09 -5.50
N ALA A 522 11.95 -36.83 -5.23
CA ALA A 522 12.85 -35.68 -5.36
C ALA A 522 13.39 -35.21 -4.00
N ASN A 523 13.16 -35.97 -2.95
CA ASN A 523 13.72 -35.78 -1.62
C ASN A 523 14.77 -36.87 -1.36
N PHE A 524 16.03 -36.50 -1.55
CA PHE A 524 17.16 -37.42 -1.38
C PHE A 524 17.28 -37.98 0.05
N LEU A 525 16.85 -37.22 1.07
CA LEU A 525 16.94 -37.62 2.48
C LEU A 525 15.73 -38.47 2.93
N ARG A 526 14.58 -38.31 2.27
CA ARG A 526 13.34 -39.03 2.54
C ARG A 526 12.76 -39.57 1.23
N PRO A 527 13.15 -40.79 0.80
CA PRO A 527 12.72 -41.35 -0.49
C PRO A 527 11.24 -41.75 -0.54
N GLU A 528 10.62 -41.99 0.62
CA GLU A 528 9.19 -42.34 0.72
C GLU A 528 8.33 -41.07 0.89
N PRO A 529 7.27 -40.88 0.09
CA PRO A 529 6.39 -39.72 0.24
C PRO A 529 5.70 -39.70 1.61
N TYR A 530 5.52 -38.51 2.16
CA TYR A 530 4.81 -38.28 3.41
C TYR A 530 3.49 -37.54 3.17
N TYR A 531 2.40 -38.14 3.67
CA TYR A 531 1.03 -37.75 3.39
C TYR A 531 0.28 -37.19 4.60
N GLU A 532 0.73 -37.47 5.82
CA GLU A 532 -0.04 -37.23 7.03
C GLU A 532 0.07 -35.76 7.48
N ASN A 533 -1.07 -35.06 7.64
CA ASN A 533 -1.12 -33.67 8.17
C ASN A 533 -0.30 -32.63 7.39
N VAL A 534 0.01 -32.89 6.11
CA VAL A 534 0.83 -31.99 5.29
C VAL A 534 -0.01 -30.96 4.52
N ASN A 535 -1.15 -31.40 3.98
CA ASN A 535 -1.99 -30.65 3.04
C ASN A 535 -3.08 -29.80 3.70
N ASN A 536 -3.23 -29.88 5.02
CA ASN A 536 -4.19 -29.12 5.80
C ASN A 536 -3.45 -28.38 6.90
N TRP A 537 -3.47 -27.05 6.84
CA TRP A 537 -2.87 -26.18 7.85
C TRP A 537 -3.98 -25.51 8.67
N THR A 538 -3.83 -25.51 9.99
CA THR A 538 -4.84 -24.95 10.89
C THR A 538 -4.37 -23.63 11.46
N ILE A 539 -5.18 -22.58 11.31
CA ILE A 539 -4.97 -21.29 11.98
C ILE A 539 -6.01 -21.14 13.07
N ARG A 540 -5.57 -21.10 14.33
CA ARG A 540 -6.41 -20.87 15.52
C ARG A 540 -6.32 -19.42 15.95
N PHE A 541 -7.45 -18.87 16.37
CA PHE A 541 -7.51 -17.50 16.88
C PHE A 541 -8.67 -17.34 17.84
N ASP A 542 -8.45 -16.57 18.90
CA ASP A 542 -9.48 -16.29 19.89
C ASP A 542 -10.20 -14.98 19.56
N LEU A 543 -11.53 -15.00 19.70
CA LEU A 543 -12.36 -13.81 19.58
C LEU A 543 -13.10 -13.54 20.89
N GLY A 544 -13.05 -12.30 21.36
CA GLY A 544 -13.89 -11.87 22.47
C GLY A 544 -15.33 -11.62 22.03
N ALA A 545 -16.26 -11.57 22.99
CA ALA A 545 -17.64 -11.11 22.78
C ALA A 545 -17.73 -9.75 22.08
N GLU A 546 -16.68 -8.94 22.14
CA GLU A 546 -16.62 -7.63 21.52
C GLU A 546 -16.31 -7.72 20.03
N ASP A 547 -15.41 -8.61 19.61
CA ASP A 547 -14.99 -8.82 18.22
C ASP A 547 -16.15 -9.27 17.33
N LEU A 548 -16.98 -10.14 17.85
CA LEU A 548 -18.18 -10.63 17.16
C LEU A 548 -19.36 -9.66 17.20
N ARG A 549 -19.27 -8.65 18.06
CA ARG A 549 -20.37 -7.73 18.29
C ARG A 549 -20.50 -6.84 17.05
N ASP A 550 -21.69 -6.77 16.46
CA ASP A 550 -22.01 -5.91 15.32
C ASP A 550 -21.34 -6.26 13.98
N ALA A 551 -20.66 -7.41 13.89
CA ALA A 551 -20.13 -7.95 12.64
C ALA A 551 -21.24 -8.68 11.86
N SER A 552 -21.36 -8.42 10.56
CA SER A 552 -22.28 -9.13 9.66
C SER A 552 -21.54 -10.10 8.72
N THR A 553 -20.34 -9.71 8.31
CA THR A 553 -19.48 -10.44 7.38
C THR A 553 -18.08 -10.47 7.97
N GLY A 554 -17.46 -11.64 7.99
CA GLY A 554 -16.03 -11.79 8.15
C GLY A 554 -15.39 -12.01 6.79
N THR A 555 -14.19 -11.49 6.61
CA THR A 555 -13.38 -11.74 5.40
C THR A 555 -12.08 -12.34 5.85
N LEU A 556 -11.62 -13.42 5.21
CA LEU A 556 -10.23 -13.88 5.32
C LEU A 556 -9.54 -13.50 4.01
N THR A 557 -8.57 -12.60 4.07
CA THR A 557 -7.68 -12.32 2.94
C THR A 557 -6.52 -13.30 3.01
N VAL A 558 -6.27 -14.01 1.91
CA VAL A 558 -5.10 -14.86 1.71
C VAL A 558 -4.32 -14.30 0.55
N GLN A 559 -3.08 -13.90 0.79
CA GLN A 559 -2.16 -13.48 -0.25
C GLN A 559 -1.06 -14.54 -0.42
N PHE A 560 -0.76 -14.91 -1.66
CA PHE A 560 0.31 -15.83 -1.98
C PHE A 560 1.54 -15.08 -2.48
N ALA A 561 2.70 -15.49 -2.00
CA ALA A 561 4.00 -15.17 -2.59
C ALA A 561 4.31 -16.09 -3.78
N GLY A 562 3.71 -17.29 -3.82
CA GLY A 562 3.85 -18.21 -4.94
C GLY A 562 2.97 -19.44 -4.89
N VAL A 563 2.73 -20.06 -6.05
CA VAL A 563 1.92 -21.28 -6.18
C VAL A 563 2.50 -22.17 -7.27
N LYS A 564 2.63 -23.48 -7.02
CA LYS A 564 2.86 -24.50 -8.05
C LYS A 564 1.60 -25.34 -8.22
N THR A 565 0.95 -25.23 -9.39
CA THR A 565 -0.12 -26.15 -9.81
C THR A 565 0.47 -27.34 -10.56
N ALA A 566 -0.36 -28.31 -10.97
CA ALA A 566 0.13 -29.45 -11.76
C ALA A 566 0.59 -29.05 -13.17
N ASN A 567 0.32 -27.82 -13.61
CA ASN A 567 0.83 -27.30 -14.88
C ASN A 567 2.32 -26.93 -14.81
N GLY A 568 2.93 -26.91 -13.62
CA GLY A 568 4.33 -26.56 -13.42
C GLY A 568 4.64 -25.17 -14.00
N ASN A 569 5.60 -25.10 -14.91
CA ASN A 569 5.97 -23.86 -15.60
C ASN A 569 5.27 -23.68 -16.97
N ASN A 570 4.42 -24.61 -17.40
CA ASN A 570 3.62 -24.44 -18.61
C ASN A 570 2.45 -23.49 -18.31
N LYS A 571 2.16 -22.55 -19.21
CA LYS A 571 1.18 -21.48 -18.98
C LYS A 571 0.06 -21.43 -20.02
N TRP A 572 0.37 -21.80 -21.27
CA TRP A 572 -0.50 -21.54 -22.41
C TRP A 572 -1.64 -22.55 -22.56
N ALA A 573 -1.42 -23.81 -22.20
CA ALA A 573 -2.41 -24.86 -22.30
C ALA A 573 -2.51 -25.65 -20.98
N GLU A 574 -3.70 -26.18 -20.72
CA GLU A 574 -3.90 -27.22 -19.72
C GLU A 574 -3.24 -28.51 -20.20
N LEU A 575 -2.65 -29.24 -19.26
CA LEU A 575 -2.14 -30.58 -19.53
C LEU A 575 -3.31 -31.57 -19.43
N PRO A 576 -3.70 -32.25 -20.54
CA PRO A 576 -4.93 -33.05 -20.59
C PRO A 576 -5.01 -34.17 -19.56
N ASP A 577 -3.85 -34.69 -19.15
CA ASP A 577 -3.72 -35.81 -18.22
C ASP A 577 -3.47 -35.36 -16.76
N GLU A 578 -3.44 -34.04 -16.49
CA GLU A 578 -3.10 -33.47 -15.18
C GLU A 578 -4.35 -32.88 -14.49
N PRO A 579 -4.90 -33.56 -13.46
CA PRO A 579 -6.18 -33.17 -12.84
C PRO A 579 -6.13 -31.85 -12.06
N TYR A 580 -4.93 -31.37 -11.69
CA TYR A 580 -4.74 -30.15 -10.91
C TYR A 580 -4.02 -29.05 -11.70
N SER A 581 -4.21 -29.01 -13.04
CA SER A 581 -3.68 -27.93 -13.89
C SER A 581 -4.15 -26.57 -13.36
N ASN A 582 -5.43 -26.47 -13.00
CA ASN A 582 -5.95 -25.43 -12.11
C ASN A 582 -6.10 -26.06 -10.72
N LEU A 583 -5.56 -25.41 -9.68
CA LEU A 583 -5.42 -25.99 -8.35
C LEU A 583 -6.57 -25.52 -7.44
N PRO A 584 -7.45 -26.41 -6.96
CA PRO A 584 -8.44 -26.06 -5.96
C PRO A 584 -7.76 -25.83 -4.60
N TYR A 585 -8.08 -24.71 -3.96
CA TYR A 585 -7.66 -24.35 -2.61
C TYR A 585 -8.91 -24.10 -1.77
N THR A 586 -9.07 -24.81 -0.65
CA THR A 586 -10.28 -24.72 0.17
C THR A 586 -10.00 -24.13 1.55
N VAL A 587 -10.96 -23.37 2.05
CA VAL A 587 -10.94 -22.83 3.41
C VAL A 587 -12.18 -23.31 4.14
N ALA A 588 -11.99 -23.94 5.29
CA ALA A 588 -13.06 -24.27 6.22
C ALA A 588 -12.95 -23.44 7.50
N LEU A 589 -14.05 -22.85 7.96
CA LEU A 589 -14.16 -22.12 9.22
C LEU A 589 -14.93 -22.98 10.23
N ASN A 590 -14.31 -23.29 11.37
CA ASN A 590 -14.96 -24.04 12.46
C ASN A 590 -15.63 -25.36 11.98
N GLY A 591 -14.99 -26.05 11.03
CA GLY A 591 -15.48 -27.30 10.44
C GLY A 591 -16.55 -27.14 9.34
N LYS A 592 -16.79 -25.91 8.86
CA LYS A 592 -17.71 -25.61 7.76
C LYS A 592 -16.96 -24.99 6.58
N ASP A 593 -17.17 -25.53 5.38
CA ASP A 593 -16.57 -24.97 4.17
C ASP A 593 -17.07 -23.56 3.88
N VAL A 594 -16.14 -22.65 3.56
CA VAL A 594 -16.43 -21.26 3.17
C VAL A 594 -16.55 -21.17 1.65
N GLU A 595 -15.44 -21.38 0.94
CA GLU A 595 -15.35 -21.32 -0.52
C GLU A 595 -14.16 -22.18 -0.99
N THR A 596 -14.27 -22.71 -2.22
CA THR A 596 -13.14 -23.27 -2.97
C THR A 596 -12.64 -22.26 -3.98
N TRP A 597 -11.43 -21.75 -3.78
CA TRP A 597 -10.75 -20.92 -4.75
C TRP A 597 -10.00 -21.78 -5.77
N VAL A 598 -10.35 -21.67 -7.05
CA VAL A 598 -9.65 -22.39 -8.13
C VAL A 598 -8.53 -21.51 -8.68
N ILE A 599 -7.30 -21.80 -8.26
CA ILE A 599 -6.11 -21.08 -8.69
C ILE A 599 -5.78 -21.45 -10.14
N PRO A 600 -5.74 -20.48 -11.06
CA PRO A 600 -5.55 -20.76 -12.48
C PRO A 600 -4.10 -21.19 -12.77
N ARG A 601 -3.92 -22.10 -13.73
CA ARG A 601 -2.61 -22.58 -14.20
C ARG A 601 -1.65 -21.46 -14.61
N LEU A 602 -2.18 -20.35 -15.10
CA LEU A 602 -1.41 -19.19 -15.52
C LEU A 602 -0.61 -18.58 -14.36
N ARG A 603 -1.01 -18.86 -13.10
CA ARG A 603 -0.33 -18.43 -11.88
C ARG A 603 0.74 -19.40 -11.36
N SER A 604 0.94 -20.54 -12.03
CA SER A 604 1.80 -21.64 -11.55
C SER A 604 3.30 -21.38 -11.74
N GLY A 605 4.12 -21.52 -10.72
CA GLY A 605 5.57 -21.40 -10.77
C GLY A 605 6.26 -22.33 -9.76
N SER A 606 7.38 -22.92 -10.16
CA SER A 606 8.06 -23.95 -9.36
C SER A 606 9.17 -23.41 -8.43
N CYS A 607 9.00 -22.23 -7.82
CA CYS A 607 10.10 -21.51 -7.14
C CYS A 607 10.47 -22.08 -5.76
N GLY A 608 9.50 -22.48 -4.93
CA GLY A 608 9.78 -23.04 -3.60
C GLY A 608 10.75 -24.23 -3.59
N VAL A 609 10.79 -25.01 -4.68
CA VAL A 609 11.69 -26.17 -4.83
C VAL A 609 12.97 -25.84 -5.62
N ARG A 610 13.08 -24.59 -6.07
CA ARG A 610 14.19 -24.01 -6.84
C ARG A 610 14.74 -22.79 -6.11
N SER A 611 14.89 -22.89 -4.80
CA SER A 611 15.51 -21.88 -3.96
C SER A 611 14.84 -20.49 -4.01
N GLY A 612 13.50 -20.44 -4.08
CA GLY A 612 12.73 -19.20 -4.17
C GLY A 612 11.67 -19.05 -3.08
N VAL A 613 11.60 -17.86 -2.50
CA VAL A 613 10.52 -17.41 -1.60
C VAL A 613 9.52 -16.45 -2.27
N ILE A 614 9.81 -16.04 -3.50
CA ILE A 614 8.98 -15.16 -4.34
C ILE A 614 8.73 -15.87 -5.67
N CYS A 615 7.48 -15.89 -6.11
CA CYS A 615 7.04 -16.31 -7.43
C CYS A 615 6.06 -15.27 -8.00
N GLN A 616 4.87 -15.73 -8.45
CA GLN A 616 3.76 -14.88 -8.80
C GLN A 616 2.89 -14.57 -7.60
N ASN A 617 2.78 -13.28 -7.32
CA ASN A 617 2.00 -12.72 -6.24
C ASN A 617 0.57 -12.41 -6.67
N PHE A 618 -0.40 -12.81 -5.85
CA PHE A 618 -1.83 -12.51 -6.02
C PHE A 618 -2.61 -12.89 -4.75
N ASP A 619 -3.81 -12.33 -4.59
CA ASP A 619 -4.65 -12.53 -3.41
C ASP A 619 -6.06 -13.03 -3.75
N HIS A 620 -6.73 -13.57 -2.72
CA HIS A 620 -8.16 -13.87 -2.74
C HIS A 620 -8.79 -13.53 -1.39
N LYS A 621 -10.04 -13.09 -1.43
CA LYS A 621 -10.83 -12.74 -0.24
C LYS A 621 -11.97 -13.74 -0.06
N PHE A 622 -11.90 -14.51 1.01
CA PHE A 622 -12.94 -15.43 1.42
C PHE A 622 -13.95 -14.69 2.32
N GLU A 623 -15.13 -14.39 1.79
CA GLU A 623 -16.20 -13.76 2.57
C GLU A 623 -17.15 -14.80 3.17
N PHE A 624 -17.46 -14.66 4.45
CA PHE A 624 -18.38 -15.56 5.16
C PHE A 624 -19.27 -14.81 6.17
N PRO A 625 -20.45 -15.35 6.51
CA PRO A 625 -21.30 -14.77 7.54
C PRO A 625 -20.59 -14.72 8.88
N ALA A 626 -20.54 -13.56 9.54
CA ALA A 626 -19.87 -13.42 10.84
C ALA A 626 -20.49 -14.31 11.95
N GLY A 627 -21.71 -14.82 11.75
CA GLY A 627 -22.35 -15.78 12.66
C GLY A 627 -21.72 -17.18 12.66
N GLU A 628 -20.80 -17.45 11.74
CA GLU A 628 -20.00 -18.69 11.74
C GLU A 628 -18.82 -18.62 12.71
N LEU A 629 -18.48 -17.41 13.17
CA LEU A 629 -17.52 -17.18 14.23
C LEU A 629 -18.20 -17.32 15.61
N LYS A 630 -17.45 -17.83 16.59
CA LYS A 630 -17.90 -18.02 17.98
C LYS A 630 -16.99 -17.29 18.96
N GLU A 631 -17.52 -16.95 20.12
CA GLU A 631 -16.72 -16.37 21.20
C GLU A 631 -15.78 -17.45 21.76
N GLY A 632 -14.52 -17.09 22.00
CA GLY A 632 -13.43 -18.03 22.26
C GLY A 632 -12.73 -18.46 20.97
N THR A 633 -12.19 -19.69 20.98
CA THR A 633 -11.32 -20.20 19.92
C THR A 633 -12.09 -20.53 18.66
N ASN A 634 -11.66 -19.94 17.54
CA ASN A 634 -12.07 -20.27 16.19
C ASN A 634 -10.90 -20.89 15.45
N GLU A 635 -11.20 -21.60 14.37
CA GLU A 635 -10.16 -22.15 13.51
C GLU A 635 -10.50 -22.01 12.03
N PHE A 636 -9.51 -21.65 11.23
CA PHE A 636 -9.50 -21.91 9.79
C PHE A 636 -8.67 -23.14 9.49
N VAL A 637 -9.16 -23.98 8.60
CA VAL A 637 -8.37 -25.03 7.97
C VAL A 637 -8.15 -24.65 6.51
N LEU A 638 -6.91 -24.34 6.18
CA LEU A 638 -6.43 -24.04 4.84
C LEU A 638 -6.02 -25.36 4.19
N SER A 639 -6.61 -25.72 3.06
CA SER A 639 -6.42 -27.07 2.50
C SER A 639 -6.05 -27.06 1.03
N LEU A 640 -5.03 -27.86 0.71
CA LEU A 640 -4.71 -28.32 -0.64
C LEU A 640 -5.33 -29.69 -0.88
N PRO A 641 -5.61 -30.07 -2.14
CA PRO A 641 -6.17 -31.38 -2.42
C PRO A 641 -5.16 -32.46 -2.04
N PHE A 642 -5.65 -33.49 -1.34
CA PHE A 642 -4.82 -34.58 -0.87
C PHE A 642 -4.07 -35.24 -2.03
N ASN A 643 -2.75 -35.40 -1.88
CA ASN A 643 -1.89 -36.03 -2.90
C ASN A 643 -1.99 -35.36 -4.29
N ALA A 644 -2.21 -34.05 -4.32
CA ALA A 644 -2.21 -33.30 -5.58
C ALA A 644 -0.79 -33.25 -6.16
N THR A 645 -0.56 -34.03 -7.19
CA THR A 645 0.73 -34.17 -7.85
C THR A 645 0.61 -33.98 -9.36
N ASN A 646 1.76 -33.83 -10.02
CA ASN A 646 1.91 -33.80 -11.47
C ASN A 646 3.00 -34.76 -11.93
N LYS A 647 2.95 -35.16 -13.21
CA LYS A 647 4.06 -35.83 -13.85
C LYS A 647 5.21 -34.85 -14.01
N GLU A 648 6.31 -35.13 -13.33
CA GLU A 648 7.50 -34.31 -13.36
C GLU A 648 8.64 -35.04 -14.08
N THR A 649 9.29 -34.36 -15.01
CA THR A 649 10.31 -34.94 -15.90
C THR A 649 11.72 -34.46 -15.57
N ALA A 650 11.86 -33.35 -14.83
CA ALA A 650 13.13 -32.73 -14.50
C ALA A 650 13.74 -33.19 -13.15
N LEU A 651 13.38 -34.37 -12.62
CA LEU A 651 13.76 -34.79 -11.26
C LEU A 651 13.44 -33.68 -10.23
N LEU A 652 12.24 -33.09 -10.32
CA LEU A 652 11.68 -32.15 -9.34
C LEU A 652 10.54 -32.84 -8.57
N PRO A 653 10.13 -32.33 -7.41
CA PRO A 653 8.99 -32.90 -6.71
C PRO A 653 7.72 -32.65 -7.52
N GLY A 654 6.98 -33.73 -7.78
CA GLY A 654 5.70 -33.68 -8.47
C GLY A 654 4.59 -33.03 -7.65
N THR A 655 4.82 -32.68 -6.38
CA THR A 655 3.82 -32.04 -5.51
C THR A 655 3.39 -30.67 -6.02
N THR A 656 2.11 -30.35 -5.86
CA THR A 656 1.63 -28.96 -5.85
C THR A 656 1.89 -28.33 -4.48
N TYR A 657 1.99 -27.01 -4.44
CA TYR A 657 2.19 -26.28 -3.19
C TYR A 657 1.81 -24.81 -3.34
N VAL A 658 1.66 -24.14 -2.20
CA VAL A 658 1.53 -22.68 -2.10
C VAL A 658 2.56 -22.13 -1.11
N GLN A 659 2.94 -20.88 -1.31
CA GLN A 659 3.79 -20.07 -0.43
C GLN A 659 2.97 -18.82 -0.08
N TYR A 660 2.78 -18.56 1.20
CA TYR A 660 1.98 -17.43 1.67
C TYR A 660 2.84 -16.16 1.66
N ASP A 661 2.23 -15.02 1.32
CA ASP A 661 2.81 -13.69 1.59
C ASP A 661 2.30 -13.28 2.98
N ALA A 662 1.02 -12.90 3.06
CA ALA A 662 0.38 -12.60 4.33
C ALA A 662 -1.09 -13.06 4.36
N LEU A 663 -1.60 -13.26 5.57
CA LEU A 663 -3.00 -13.59 5.83
C LEU A 663 -3.60 -12.61 6.84
N ARG A 664 -4.87 -12.28 6.70
CA ARG A 664 -5.59 -11.48 7.71
C ARG A 664 -7.09 -11.75 7.76
N ILE A 665 -7.70 -11.55 8.92
CA ILE A 665 -9.14 -11.30 9.00
C ILE A 665 -9.38 -9.81 9.23
N PRO A 666 -9.97 -9.09 8.28
CA PRO A 666 -10.59 -7.80 8.57
C PRO A 666 -12.08 -7.94 8.94
N ASP A 667 -12.51 -7.11 9.88
CA ASP A 667 -13.83 -7.12 10.54
C ASP A 667 -14.50 -5.75 10.41
N TYR A 668 -15.69 -5.68 9.79
CA TYR A 668 -16.39 -4.44 9.44
C TYR A 668 -17.05 -3.71 10.65
N ARG A 669 -16.29 -3.45 11.72
CA ARG A 669 -16.76 -2.66 12.87
C ARG A 669 -16.57 -1.17 12.63
N PHE A 670 -17.71 -0.51 12.44
CA PHE A 670 -17.88 0.92 12.33
C PHE A 670 -17.50 1.67 13.64
N ILE A 671 -16.67 2.71 13.52
CA ILE A 671 -16.25 3.60 14.61
C ILE A 671 -16.83 5.00 14.36
N ALA A 672 -17.74 5.49 15.23
CA ALA A 672 -18.28 6.86 15.15
C ALA A 672 -17.37 7.86 15.91
N PRO A 673 -17.29 9.14 15.52
CA PRO A 673 -16.48 10.16 16.22
C PRO A 673 -16.78 10.31 17.72
N PHE A 674 -18.02 10.01 18.14
CA PHE A 674 -18.45 10.09 19.54
C PHE A 674 -18.02 8.88 20.38
N THR A 675 -17.68 7.76 19.75
CA THR A 675 -17.27 6.51 20.42
C THR A 675 -15.77 6.28 20.38
N VAL A 676 -15.02 7.11 19.64
CA VAL A 676 -13.56 7.02 19.56
C VAL A 676 -12.94 7.58 20.83
N THR A 677 -12.14 6.76 21.50
CA THR A 677 -11.40 7.14 22.70
C THR A 677 -10.02 7.71 22.36
N ASP A 678 -9.45 7.32 21.22
CA ASP A 678 -8.19 7.84 20.70
C ASP A 678 -8.32 9.30 20.18
N PRO A 679 -7.52 10.25 20.69
CA PRO A 679 -7.58 11.65 20.27
C PRO A 679 -7.27 11.86 18.77
N LYS A 680 -6.29 11.15 18.20
CA LYS A 680 -5.84 11.34 16.81
C LYS A 680 -6.93 10.88 15.85
N ALA A 681 -7.42 9.66 16.00
CA ALA A 681 -8.51 9.08 15.22
C ALA A 681 -9.81 9.91 15.36
N LYS A 682 -10.11 10.42 16.56
CA LYS A 682 -11.25 11.32 16.75
C LYS A 682 -11.09 12.63 15.98
N MET A 683 -9.89 13.22 15.99
CA MET A 683 -9.61 14.44 15.23
C MET A 683 -9.76 14.20 13.72
N GLU A 684 -9.21 13.11 13.19
CA GLU A 684 -9.36 12.75 11.78
C GLU A 684 -10.82 12.55 11.38
N LEU A 685 -11.58 11.77 12.15
CA LEU A 685 -13.02 11.56 11.92
C LEU A 685 -13.83 12.87 12.04
N SER A 686 -13.35 13.83 12.83
CA SER A 686 -13.98 15.15 12.96
C SER A 686 -13.62 16.10 11.81
N LYS A 687 -12.44 15.96 11.20
CA LYS A 687 -12.01 16.79 10.05
C LYS A 687 -12.95 16.63 8.86
N MET A 688 -13.40 15.40 8.59
CA MET A 688 -14.25 15.03 7.46
C MET A 688 -15.58 15.82 7.39
N LEU A 689 -16.04 16.40 8.51
CA LEU A 689 -17.30 17.14 8.63
C LEU A 689 -17.13 18.56 9.17
N SER A 690 -15.90 18.93 9.56
CA SER A 690 -15.59 20.23 10.18
C SER A 690 -15.84 21.42 9.26
N SER A 691 -15.74 21.23 7.94
CA SER A 691 -15.92 22.27 6.92
C SER A 691 -17.31 22.92 6.98
N GLY A 692 -18.37 22.13 7.24
CA GLY A 692 -19.75 22.61 7.37
C GLY A 692 -20.01 23.45 8.63
N PHE A 693 -19.18 23.31 9.67
CA PHE A 693 -19.34 24.03 10.94
C PHE A 693 -18.30 25.14 11.16
N THR A 694 -17.48 25.45 10.15
CA THR A 694 -16.59 26.62 10.20
C THR A 694 -17.41 27.91 10.29
N LEU A 695 -16.84 28.95 10.92
CA LEU A 695 -17.51 30.24 11.03
C LEU A 695 -17.94 30.79 9.66
N SER A 696 -17.13 30.62 8.61
CA SER A 696 -17.47 31.05 7.24
C SER A 696 -18.72 30.34 6.70
N SER A 697 -18.80 29.01 6.85
CA SER A 697 -19.95 28.24 6.39
C SER A 697 -21.22 28.58 7.17
N ILE A 698 -21.10 28.76 8.49
CA ILE A 698 -22.24 29.14 9.34
C ILE A 698 -22.77 30.54 8.98
N LEU A 699 -21.89 31.52 8.71
CA LEU A 699 -22.32 32.85 8.28
C LEU A 699 -23.10 32.82 6.95
N GLN A 700 -22.75 31.92 6.03
CA GLN A 700 -23.49 31.73 4.77
C GLN A 700 -24.90 31.17 5.01
N SER A 701 -25.09 30.39 6.07
CA SER A 701 -26.39 29.81 6.44
C SER A 701 -27.32 30.78 7.17
N GLU A 702 -26.88 32.02 7.44
CA GLU A 702 -27.62 32.98 8.26
C GLU A 702 -29.06 33.23 7.77
N GLY A 703 -29.26 33.31 6.45
CA GLY A 703 -30.58 33.50 5.85
C GLY A 703 -31.50 32.28 5.99
N ALA A 704 -30.95 31.07 6.17
CA ALA A 704 -31.74 29.89 6.50
C ALA A 704 -32.28 29.97 7.93
N VAL A 705 -31.43 30.42 8.87
CA VAL A 705 -31.83 30.67 10.26
C VAL A 705 -32.95 31.71 10.34
N ASP A 706 -32.87 32.79 9.57
CA ASP A 706 -33.91 33.83 9.55
C ASP A 706 -35.29 33.27 9.21
N ARG A 707 -35.39 32.42 8.18
CA ARG A 707 -36.66 31.80 7.78
C ARG A 707 -37.29 30.98 8.91
N THR A 708 -36.49 30.16 9.59
CA THR A 708 -36.99 29.32 10.69
C THR A 708 -37.41 30.17 11.90
N VAL A 709 -36.68 31.25 12.18
CA VAL A 709 -37.03 32.20 13.26
C VAL A 709 -38.31 32.95 12.95
N GLU A 710 -38.58 33.32 11.70
CA GLU A 710 -39.84 33.97 11.31
C GLU A 710 -41.08 33.12 11.64
N TYR A 711 -41.01 31.79 11.45
CA TYR A 711 -42.09 30.90 11.88
C TYR A 711 -42.29 30.92 13.40
N LEU A 712 -41.21 30.95 14.19
CA LEU A 712 -41.31 31.10 15.65
C LEU A 712 -42.00 32.42 16.02
N LEU A 713 -41.63 33.52 15.38
CA LEU A 713 -42.24 34.83 15.62
C LEU A 713 -43.73 34.84 15.23
N GLY A 714 -44.13 34.12 14.17
CA GLY A 714 -45.53 33.93 13.79
C GLY A 714 -46.34 33.29 14.92
N TRP A 715 -45.81 32.24 15.55
CA TRP A 715 -46.45 31.61 16.71
C TRP A 715 -46.47 32.52 17.94
N LEU A 716 -45.36 33.19 18.27
CA LEU A 716 -45.32 34.16 19.37
C LEU A 716 -46.36 35.28 19.18
N GLY A 717 -46.50 35.79 17.94
CA GLY A 717 -47.54 36.76 17.58
C GLY A 717 -48.96 36.23 17.81
N LYS A 718 -49.25 35.02 17.33
CA LYS A 718 -50.55 34.37 17.52
C LYS A 718 -50.91 34.17 19.00
N TYR A 719 -49.96 33.73 19.84
CA TYR A 719 -50.19 33.58 21.28
C TYR A 719 -50.32 34.93 22.00
N SER A 720 -49.65 35.98 21.50
CA SER A 720 -49.81 37.35 21.97
C SER A 720 -51.20 37.93 21.67
N GLU A 721 -51.77 37.63 20.51
CA GLU A 721 -53.11 38.08 20.12
C GLU A 721 -54.21 37.30 20.85
N THR A 722 -54.08 35.98 20.94
CA THR A 722 -55.08 35.11 21.58
C THR A 722 -55.04 35.13 23.11
N LYS A 723 -53.95 35.66 23.70
CA LYS A 723 -53.69 35.71 25.15
C LYS A 723 -53.76 34.35 25.84
N GLN A 724 -53.57 33.26 25.10
CA GLN A 724 -53.55 31.90 25.63
C GLN A 724 -52.15 31.56 26.19
N PRO A 725 -52.06 30.70 27.22
CA PRO A 725 -50.79 30.15 27.68
C PRO A 725 -50.05 29.39 26.58
N MET A 726 -48.80 29.75 26.31
CA MET A 726 -47.91 29.10 25.36
C MET A 726 -47.00 28.10 26.07
N LYS A 727 -46.90 26.88 25.54
CA LYS A 727 -45.88 25.89 25.92
C LYS A 727 -44.57 26.21 25.20
N LEU A 728 -43.91 27.29 25.64
CA LEU A 728 -42.73 27.84 24.95
C LEU A 728 -41.59 26.81 24.79
N ASP A 729 -41.45 25.90 25.76
CA ASP A 729 -40.48 24.80 25.69
C ASP A 729 -40.64 23.90 24.46
N LEU A 730 -41.88 23.67 24.00
CA LEU A 730 -42.14 22.89 22.78
C LEU A 730 -41.78 23.65 21.52
N PHE A 731 -42.18 24.92 21.43
CA PHE A 731 -41.91 25.73 20.24
C PHE A 731 -40.41 26.01 20.06
N LEU A 732 -39.66 26.24 21.14
CA LEU A 732 -38.20 26.36 21.06
C LEU A 732 -37.54 25.07 20.57
N ARG A 733 -38.09 23.89 20.92
CA ARG A 733 -37.61 22.61 20.36
C ARG A 733 -37.95 22.47 18.89
N TYR A 734 -39.18 22.81 18.48
CA TYR A 734 -39.57 22.80 17.08
C TYR A 734 -38.64 23.68 16.23
N THR A 735 -38.32 24.87 16.73
CA THR A 735 -37.35 25.77 16.10
C THR A 735 -35.96 25.13 16.01
N ALA A 736 -35.42 24.57 17.10
CA ALA A 736 -34.08 24.00 17.09
C ALA A 736 -33.94 22.77 16.15
N PHE A 737 -34.96 21.91 16.09
CA PHE A 737 -34.96 20.80 15.12
C PHE A 737 -34.96 21.31 13.68
N ASP A 738 -35.85 22.25 13.34
CA ASP A 738 -35.93 22.76 11.97
C ASP A 738 -34.68 23.54 11.56
N LEU A 739 -34.05 24.27 12.48
CA LEU A 739 -32.77 24.95 12.25
C LEU A 739 -31.65 23.95 11.89
N LEU A 740 -31.56 22.83 12.63
CA LEU A 740 -30.61 21.78 12.29
C LEU A 740 -30.85 21.24 10.88
N GLY A 741 -32.12 20.97 10.53
CA GLY A 741 -32.54 20.54 9.19
C GLY A 741 -32.10 21.51 8.10
N ASP A 742 -32.44 22.79 8.27
CA ASP A 742 -32.18 23.84 7.29
C ASP A 742 -30.69 24.17 7.14
N VAL A 743 -29.90 24.14 8.21
CA VAL A 743 -28.48 24.54 8.17
C VAL A 743 -27.57 23.36 7.83
N VAL A 744 -27.79 22.18 8.41
CA VAL A 744 -26.89 21.03 8.23
C VAL A 744 -27.31 20.17 7.04
N PHE A 745 -28.61 20.01 6.81
CA PHE A 745 -29.14 19.16 5.73
C PHE A 745 -29.81 19.96 4.62
N SER A 746 -29.68 21.29 4.60
CA SER A 746 -30.28 22.18 3.58
C SER A 746 -31.80 21.98 3.39
N LYS A 747 -32.49 21.37 4.36
CA LYS A 747 -33.90 20.97 4.26
C LYS A 747 -34.57 20.93 5.64
N SER A 748 -35.49 21.86 5.87
CA SER A 748 -36.33 21.94 7.07
C SER A 748 -37.13 20.66 7.34
N PHE A 749 -37.30 20.27 8.61
CA PHE A 749 -38.18 19.16 8.99
C PHE A 749 -39.66 19.57 9.09
N GLY A 750 -39.95 20.86 9.29
CA GLY A 750 -41.28 21.47 9.22
C GLY A 750 -42.03 21.55 10.55
N PHE A 751 -41.42 21.18 11.68
CA PHE A 751 -42.07 21.20 13.00
C PHE A 751 -42.57 22.60 13.40
N ILE A 752 -41.75 23.64 13.23
CA ILE A 752 -42.14 25.00 13.65
C ILE A 752 -43.22 25.55 12.72
N ARG A 753 -43.17 25.21 11.43
CA ARG A 753 -44.16 25.64 10.45
C ARG A 753 -45.54 25.08 10.78
N GLU A 754 -45.62 23.81 11.15
CA GLU A 754 -46.89 23.16 11.52
C GLU A 754 -47.31 23.41 12.98
N GLY A 755 -46.37 23.76 13.85
CA GLY A 755 -46.61 24.00 15.28
C GLY A 755 -47.00 22.74 16.06
N ARG A 756 -46.59 21.57 15.58
CA ARG A 756 -46.89 20.27 16.19
C ARG A 756 -45.71 19.31 16.01
N ASP A 757 -45.70 18.27 16.84
CA ASP A 757 -44.77 17.15 16.68
C ASP A 757 -45.24 16.26 15.52
N ILE A 758 -44.51 16.29 14.41
CA ILE A 758 -44.82 15.51 13.20
C ILE A 758 -44.39 14.06 13.45
N GLY A 759 -45.34 13.13 13.36
CA GLY A 759 -45.10 11.70 13.56
C GLY A 759 -44.68 11.29 14.98
N GLY A 760 -44.74 12.19 15.97
CA GLY A 760 -44.24 11.92 17.33
C GLY A 760 -42.71 11.87 17.43
N ALA A 761 -42.01 12.43 16.44
CA ALA A 761 -40.56 12.36 16.32
C ALA A 761 -39.84 13.04 17.50
N ILE A 762 -40.31 14.19 17.95
CA ILE A 762 -39.68 14.97 19.03
C ILE A 762 -39.99 14.38 20.40
N ALA A 763 -41.23 14.00 20.66
CA ALA A 763 -41.64 13.36 21.92
C ALA A 763 -40.83 12.07 22.18
N THR A 764 -40.50 11.34 21.11
CA THR A 764 -39.67 10.14 21.18
C THR A 764 -38.17 10.46 21.22
N ALA A 765 -37.68 11.46 20.48
CA ALA A 765 -36.29 11.93 20.60
C ALA A 765 -35.97 12.41 22.04
N THR A 766 -36.95 12.99 22.73
CA THR A 766 -36.84 13.39 24.15
C THR A 766 -37.00 12.23 25.15
N ALA A 767 -37.30 11.01 24.69
CA ALA A 767 -37.13 9.81 25.48
C ALA A 767 -35.64 9.45 25.46
N SER A 768 -34.78 10.35 25.94
CA SER A 768 -33.32 10.22 25.90
C SER A 768 -32.78 9.09 26.79
N SER A 769 -33.66 8.31 27.43
CA SER A 769 -33.39 6.95 27.87
C SER A 769 -33.08 6.01 26.70
N PHE A 770 -33.59 6.25 25.50
CA PHE A 770 -33.32 5.44 24.30
C PHE A 770 -31.86 5.57 23.85
N THR A 771 -31.35 6.79 23.62
CA THR A 771 -29.94 6.98 23.25
C THR A 771 -28.97 6.63 24.37
N VAL A 772 -29.34 6.83 25.64
CA VAL A 772 -28.52 6.42 26.79
C VAL A 772 -28.51 4.90 26.94
N VAL A 773 -29.67 4.23 27.03
CA VAL A 773 -29.75 2.77 27.17
C VAL A 773 -29.16 2.08 25.94
N PHE A 774 -29.57 2.44 24.72
CA PHE A 774 -29.08 1.81 23.51
C PHE A 774 -27.62 2.20 23.22
N GLY A 775 -27.21 3.44 23.54
CA GLY A 775 -25.81 3.88 23.43
C GLY A 775 -24.84 3.11 24.32
N TYR A 776 -25.26 2.67 25.51
CA TYR A 776 -24.48 1.77 26.38
C TYR A 776 -24.62 0.28 25.99
N TYR A 777 -25.79 -0.16 25.50
CA TYR A 777 -26.06 -1.54 25.08
C TYR A 777 -25.99 -1.71 23.56
N ARG A 778 -24.78 -2.00 23.09
CA ARG A 778 -24.39 -2.13 21.67
C ARG A 778 -25.30 -3.04 20.81
N ARG A 779 -25.81 -4.17 21.34
CA ARG A 779 -26.78 -5.03 20.61
C ARG A 779 -28.13 -4.35 20.38
N LEU A 780 -28.63 -3.63 21.38
CA LEU A 780 -29.88 -2.88 21.26
C LEU A 780 -29.70 -1.73 20.25
N ARG A 781 -28.58 -1.00 20.30
CA ARG A 781 -28.22 0.02 19.29
C ARG A 781 -28.28 -0.52 17.87
N ASN A 782 -27.74 -1.70 17.63
CA ASN A 782 -27.65 -2.20 16.26
C ASN A 782 -28.96 -2.74 15.72
N VAL A 783 -29.76 -3.39 16.58
CA VAL A 783 -31.09 -3.87 16.19
C VAL A 783 -32.06 -2.72 15.92
N PHE A 784 -31.99 -1.65 16.72
CA PHE A 784 -33.00 -0.59 16.67
C PHE A 784 -32.51 0.72 16.03
N LEU A 785 -31.28 1.21 16.28
CA LEU A 785 -30.77 2.51 15.77
C LEU A 785 -30.03 2.44 14.43
N MET A 786 -29.37 1.33 14.11
CA MET A 786 -28.48 1.22 12.94
C MET A 786 -28.95 0.19 11.90
N ASN A 787 -30.15 -0.39 12.06
CA ASN A 787 -30.72 -1.36 11.13
C ASN A 787 -31.54 -0.64 10.03
N PRO A 788 -31.14 -0.74 8.74
CA PRO A 788 -31.86 -0.11 7.62
C PRO A 788 -33.32 -0.54 7.54
N LEU A 789 -33.64 -1.80 7.88
CA LEU A 789 -35.00 -2.33 7.89
C LEU A 789 -35.87 -1.63 8.95
N THR A 790 -35.33 -1.38 10.15
CA THR A 790 -36.09 -0.68 11.21
C THR A 790 -36.30 0.81 10.94
N THR A 791 -35.37 1.43 10.21
CA THR A 791 -35.47 2.82 9.74
C THR A 791 -36.49 2.91 8.60
N TRP A 792 -36.43 1.98 7.65
CA TRP A 792 -37.35 1.87 6.52
C TRP A 792 -38.78 1.52 6.95
N LEU A 793 -38.96 0.57 7.89
CA LEU A 793 -40.25 0.21 8.49
C LEU A 793 -40.79 1.28 9.45
N GLN A 794 -40.06 2.39 9.67
CA GLN A 794 -40.41 3.45 10.64
C GLN A 794 -40.67 2.92 12.06
N ILE A 795 -40.03 1.80 12.43
CA ILE A 795 -40.14 1.22 13.77
C ILE A 795 -39.51 2.17 14.81
N LEU A 796 -38.49 2.92 14.39
CA LEU A 796 -37.99 4.06 15.14
C LEU A 796 -38.84 5.32 14.85
N PRO A 797 -39.38 5.97 15.88
CA PRO A 797 -40.21 7.18 15.70
C PRO A 797 -39.47 8.40 15.12
N THR A 798 -38.14 8.33 14.93
CA THR A 798 -37.31 9.37 14.28
C THR A 798 -37.07 9.11 12.78
N GLY A 799 -37.64 8.07 12.18
CA GLY A 799 -37.34 7.63 10.81
C GLY A 799 -37.45 8.71 9.72
N GLN A 800 -38.39 9.66 9.84
CA GLN A 800 -38.53 10.76 8.88
C GLN A 800 -37.35 11.75 8.91
N LEU A 801 -36.78 12.02 10.11
CA LEU A 801 -35.61 12.88 10.28
C LEU A 801 -34.37 12.21 9.68
N PHE A 802 -34.24 10.90 9.92
CA PHE A 802 -33.18 10.06 9.36
C PHE A 802 -33.22 10.01 7.84
N ASN A 803 -34.37 9.73 7.24
CA ASN A 803 -34.51 9.63 5.78
C ASN A 803 -34.15 10.96 5.10
N THR A 804 -34.59 12.09 5.67
CA THR A 804 -34.28 13.42 5.14
C THR A 804 -32.78 13.74 5.21
N ALA A 805 -32.12 13.37 6.32
CA ALA A 805 -30.68 13.53 6.48
C ALA A 805 -29.88 12.60 5.54
N MET A 806 -30.35 11.37 5.31
CA MET A 806 -29.74 10.39 4.40
C MET A 806 -29.81 10.80 2.94
N GLU A 807 -31.00 11.15 2.45
CA GLU A 807 -31.18 11.61 1.07
C GLU A 807 -30.23 12.77 0.73
N THR A 808 -30.12 13.74 1.63
CA THR A 808 -29.33 14.94 1.39
C THR A 808 -27.82 14.67 1.52
N ALA A 809 -27.41 13.90 2.52
CA ALA A 809 -25.99 13.58 2.71
C ALA A 809 -25.43 12.68 1.60
N MET A 810 -26.23 11.77 1.05
CA MET A 810 -25.85 10.99 -0.14
C MET A 810 -25.67 11.85 -1.38
N GLN A 811 -26.46 12.93 -1.53
CA GLN A 811 -26.31 13.87 -2.65
C GLN A 811 -25.09 14.80 -2.50
N GLN A 812 -24.72 15.15 -1.26
CA GLN A 812 -23.67 16.13 -0.98
C GLN A 812 -22.27 15.50 -0.84
N TYR A 813 -22.18 14.20 -0.53
CA TYR A 813 -20.91 13.48 -0.33
C TYR A 813 -20.90 12.08 -1.01
N PRO A 814 -21.17 11.97 -2.33
CA PRO A 814 -21.37 10.68 -2.99
C PRO A 814 -20.13 9.76 -2.92
N ASP A 815 -18.92 10.33 -2.97
CA ASP A 815 -17.67 9.58 -3.14
C ASP A 815 -16.73 9.65 -1.92
N ARG A 816 -17.17 10.26 -0.80
CA ARG A 816 -16.29 10.51 0.37
C ARG A 816 -16.67 9.74 1.64
N LEU A 817 -17.87 9.16 1.70
CA LEU A 817 -18.37 8.49 2.91
C LEU A 817 -19.21 7.27 2.54
N THR A 818 -18.96 6.14 3.18
CA THR A 818 -19.86 4.97 3.07
C THR A 818 -21.25 5.32 3.61
N LEU A 819 -22.30 4.67 3.10
CA LEU A 819 -23.69 4.88 3.54
C LEU A 819 -23.83 4.76 5.08
N ARG A 820 -23.08 3.85 5.69
CA ARG A 820 -23.05 3.65 7.15
C ARG A 820 -22.39 4.81 7.90
N ASN A 821 -21.31 5.39 7.36
CA ASN A 821 -20.69 6.59 7.92
C ASN A 821 -21.66 7.77 7.85
N ILE A 822 -22.33 7.95 6.73
CA ILE A 822 -23.36 8.98 6.54
C ILE A 822 -24.49 8.81 7.59
N GLN A 823 -25.02 7.59 7.76
CA GLN A 823 -26.09 7.26 8.72
C GLN A 823 -25.73 7.56 10.17
N ALA A 824 -24.54 7.16 10.61
CA ALA A 824 -24.11 7.39 11.97
C ALA A 824 -23.84 8.87 12.27
N GLN A 825 -23.36 9.63 11.28
CA GLN A 825 -23.13 11.06 11.43
C GLN A 825 -24.45 11.84 11.49
N ALA A 826 -25.42 11.50 10.65
CA ALA A 826 -26.76 12.04 10.75
C ALA A 826 -27.40 11.73 12.12
N THR A 827 -27.23 10.51 12.63
CA THR A 827 -27.67 10.13 14.00
C THR A 827 -27.09 11.06 15.04
N ASN A 828 -25.77 11.29 14.97
CA ASN A 828 -25.06 12.13 15.92
C ASN A 828 -25.49 13.59 15.85
N PHE A 829 -25.69 14.16 14.65
CA PHE A 829 -26.14 15.54 14.51
C PHE A 829 -27.55 15.75 15.06
N MET A 830 -28.46 14.82 14.79
CA MET A 830 -29.82 14.90 15.32
C MET A 830 -29.87 14.78 16.84
N ALA A 831 -29.02 13.92 17.42
CA ALA A 831 -28.92 13.79 18.87
C ALA A 831 -28.26 15.00 19.53
N ALA A 832 -27.19 15.54 18.95
CA ALA A 832 -26.36 16.57 19.58
C ALA A 832 -26.84 18.01 19.33
N GLY A 833 -27.39 18.31 18.15
CA GLY A 833 -27.65 19.69 17.70
C GLY A 833 -28.97 20.30 18.19
N SER A 834 -30.07 19.54 18.18
CA SER A 834 -31.41 20.12 18.42
C SER A 834 -31.71 20.36 19.91
N GLU A 835 -31.50 19.35 20.76
CA GLU A 835 -31.93 19.40 22.16
C GLU A 835 -31.06 20.34 23.01
N THR A 836 -29.77 20.45 22.67
CA THR A 836 -28.82 21.33 23.36
C THR A 836 -29.16 22.81 23.14
N THR A 837 -29.40 23.22 21.88
CA THR A 837 -29.81 24.59 21.54
C THR A 837 -31.15 24.94 22.18
N ALA A 838 -32.17 24.07 22.08
CA ALA A 838 -33.48 24.34 22.67
C ALA A 838 -33.40 24.54 24.19
N THR A 839 -32.59 23.72 24.87
CA THR A 839 -32.37 23.82 26.32
C THR A 839 -31.66 25.13 26.69
N ALA A 840 -30.66 25.55 25.91
CA ALA A 840 -29.97 26.82 26.13
C ALA A 840 -30.89 28.04 25.94
N LEU A 841 -31.71 28.04 24.89
CA LEU A 841 -32.72 29.08 24.64
C LEU A 841 -33.71 29.17 25.82
N GLN A 842 -34.22 28.02 26.26
CA GLN A 842 -35.18 27.94 27.35
C GLN A 842 -34.57 28.37 28.69
N ALA A 843 -33.33 27.97 28.98
CA ALA A 843 -32.61 28.35 30.18
C ALA A 843 -32.45 29.87 30.27
N PHE A 844 -32.01 30.50 29.18
CA PHE A 844 -31.91 31.96 29.12
C PHE A 844 -33.25 32.62 29.45
N ILE A 845 -34.33 32.26 28.74
CA ILE A 845 -35.64 32.89 28.94
C ILE A 845 -36.13 32.69 30.37
N TYR A 846 -36.00 31.48 30.92
CA TYR A 846 -36.40 31.16 32.29
C TYR A 846 -35.67 32.01 33.34
N PHE A 847 -34.35 32.21 33.20
CA PHE A 847 -33.61 33.05 34.14
C PHE A 847 -33.90 34.53 33.95
N MET A 848 -34.02 35.01 32.72
CA MET A 848 -34.29 36.43 32.46
C MET A 848 -35.63 36.89 33.05
N ILE A 849 -36.70 36.12 32.88
CA ILE A 849 -38.03 36.48 33.43
C ILE A 849 -38.08 36.43 34.96
N ARG A 850 -37.15 35.72 35.61
CA ARG A 850 -37.01 35.65 37.08
C ARG A 850 -36.03 36.67 37.65
N HIS A 851 -35.29 37.37 36.80
CA HIS A 851 -34.34 38.40 37.18
C HIS A 851 -34.72 39.72 36.47
N PRO A 852 -35.83 40.37 36.88
CA PRO A 852 -36.38 41.52 36.17
C PRO A 852 -35.40 42.68 36.04
N LYS A 853 -34.45 42.84 36.98
CA LYS A 853 -33.38 43.84 36.88
C LYS A 853 -32.43 43.56 35.70
N ALA A 854 -32.05 42.30 35.49
CA ALA A 854 -31.20 41.93 34.37
C ALA A 854 -31.98 42.07 33.06
N LEU A 855 -33.26 41.68 33.03
CA LEU A 855 -34.11 41.86 31.84
C LEU A 855 -34.30 43.33 31.47
N ALA A 856 -34.56 44.20 32.45
CA ALA A 856 -34.64 45.65 32.23
C ALA A 856 -33.36 46.21 31.62
N ARG A 857 -32.18 45.80 32.11
CA ARG A 857 -30.89 46.24 31.54
C ARG A 857 -30.67 45.72 30.11
N VAL A 858 -31.10 44.50 29.78
CA VAL A 858 -31.09 44.01 28.39
C VAL A 858 -32.04 44.84 27.51
N HIS A 859 -33.22 45.21 28.01
CA HIS A 859 -34.13 46.11 27.29
C HIS A 859 -33.49 47.48 27.06
N GLU A 860 -32.88 48.09 28.08
CA GLU A 860 -32.17 49.37 27.94
C GLU A 860 -31.05 49.30 26.88
N GLU A 861 -30.27 48.23 26.88
CA GLU A 861 -29.24 47.97 25.87
C GLU A 861 -29.84 47.82 24.46
N MET A 862 -30.95 47.10 24.33
CA MET A 862 -31.65 46.91 23.05
C MET A 862 -32.23 48.24 22.52
N GLU A 863 -32.88 49.03 23.37
CA GLU A 863 -33.41 50.35 23.01
C GLU A 863 -32.27 51.30 22.59
N PHE A 864 -31.12 51.24 23.26
CA PHE A 864 -29.93 51.98 22.86
C PHE A 864 -29.43 51.53 21.48
N ALA A 865 -29.36 50.22 21.22
CA ALA A 865 -28.93 49.69 19.92
C ALA A 865 -29.88 50.13 18.78
N LEU A 866 -31.20 50.08 18.99
CA LEU A 866 -32.21 50.52 18.02
C LEU A 866 -32.07 52.01 17.66
N ARG A 867 -31.88 52.87 18.67
CA ARG A 867 -31.63 54.32 18.46
C ARG A 867 -30.37 54.59 17.65
N ASN A 868 -29.37 53.70 17.74
CA ASN A 868 -28.11 53.79 16.99
C ASN A 868 -28.13 53.04 15.64
N GLY A 869 -29.31 52.63 15.15
CA GLY A 869 -29.46 52.03 13.83
C GLY A 869 -29.14 50.53 13.76
N LEU A 870 -28.95 49.85 14.89
CA LEU A 870 -28.71 48.41 14.97
C LEU A 870 -30.01 47.64 15.25
N CYS A 871 -30.04 46.34 14.96
CA CYS A 871 -31.14 45.43 15.34
C CYS A 871 -32.51 45.77 14.71
N ARG A 872 -32.56 46.45 13.56
CA ARG A 872 -33.81 46.91 12.91
C ARG A 872 -34.43 45.92 11.92
N THR A 873 -33.72 44.85 11.57
CA THR A 873 -34.21 43.80 10.66
C THR A 873 -35.33 42.98 11.31
N ARG A 874 -36.16 42.28 10.52
CA ARG A 874 -37.25 41.46 11.06
C ARG A 874 -36.75 40.44 12.11
N VAL A 875 -35.69 39.73 11.76
CA VAL A 875 -34.88 38.90 12.66
C VAL A 875 -33.57 39.63 12.88
N VAL A 876 -33.13 39.82 14.13
CA VAL A 876 -31.88 40.52 14.44
C VAL A 876 -30.70 39.78 13.82
N THR A 877 -29.88 40.47 13.04
CA THR A 877 -28.69 39.88 12.40
C THR A 877 -27.68 39.41 13.44
N TYR A 878 -26.87 38.40 13.10
CA TYR A 878 -25.83 37.92 14.01
C TYR A 878 -24.82 39.02 14.34
N ALA A 879 -24.44 39.81 13.34
CA ALA A 879 -23.51 40.93 13.49
C ALA A 879 -24.01 41.98 14.48
N ASP A 880 -25.31 42.29 14.49
CA ASP A 880 -25.87 43.24 15.45
C ASP A 880 -26.07 42.63 16.83
N ALA A 881 -26.51 41.37 16.91
CA ALA A 881 -26.65 40.67 18.18
C ALA A 881 -25.31 40.53 18.95
N GLN A 882 -24.19 40.43 18.24
CA GLN A 882 -22.85 40.41 18.85
C GLN A 882 -22.44 41.77 19.47
N LYS A 883 -23.08 42.88 19.08
CA LYS A 883 -22.83 44.23 19.61
C LYS A 883 -23.63 44.54 20.88
N LEU A 884 -24.33 43.56 21.45
CA LEU A 884 -25.12 43.67 22.68
C LEU A 884 -24.38 42.99 23.85
N PRO A 885 -23.34 43.62 24.44
CA PRO A 885 -22.43 42.97 25.38
C PRO A 885 -23.13 42.44 26.64
N TYR A 886 -24.17 43.11 27.14
CA TYR A 886 -24.92 42.66 28.31
C TYR A 886 -25.84 41.48 27.97
N LEU A 887 -26.50 41.48 26.81
CA LEU A 887 -27.19 40.30 26.31
C LEU A 887 -26.23 39.10 26.16
N GLN A 888 -25.05 39.30 25.59
CA GLN A 888 -24.04 38.24 25.47
C GLN A 888 -23.59 37.73 26.85
N ALA A 889 -23.44 38.61 27.85
CA ALA A 889 -23.15 38.22 29.23
C ALA A 889 -24.28 37.40 29.86
N CYS A 890 -25.55 37.76 29.61
CA CYS A 890 -26.71 36.99 30.05
C CYS A 890 -26.76 35.60 29.39
N ILE A 891 -26.45 35.49 28.10
CA ILE A 891 -26.36 34.19 27.39
C ILE A 891 -25.23 33.34 27.99
N LYS A 892 -24.04 33.92 28.21
CA LYS A 892 -22.92 33.22 28.84
C LYS A 892 -23.28 32.75 30.25
N GLU A 893 -23.93 33.60 31.05
CA GLU A 893 -24.34 33.23 32.40
C GLU A 893 -25.42 32.14 32.40
N ALA A 894 -26.35 32.16 31.43
CA ALA A 894 -27.34 31.10 31.29
C ALA A 894 -26.68 29.75 30.98
N LEU A 895 -25.70 29.73 30.06
CA LEU A 895 -24.95 28.53 29.72
C LEU A 895 -24.04 28.04 30.85
N ARG A 896 -23.47 28.95 31.66
CA ARG A 896 -22.68 28.60 32.84
C ARG A 896 -23.56 28.00 33.92
N PHE A 897 -24.69 28.67 34.20
CA PHE A 897 -25.55 28.33 35.33
C PHE A 897 -26.43 27.11 35.04
N HIS A 898 -26.82 26.92 33.79
CA HIS A 898 -27.59 25.78 33.32
C HIS A 898 -27.04 25.27 31.98
N ASN A 899 -25.90 24.59 32.05
CA ASN A 899 -25.29 24.00 30.87
C ASN A 899 -26.19 22.89 30.30
N PRO A 900 -26.58 22.93 29.01
CA PRO A 900 -27.44 21.91 28.41
C PRO A 900 -26.92 20.48 28.56
N VAL A 901 -25.60 20.26 28.52
CA VAL A 901 -24.99 18.93 28.64
C VAL A 901 -24.43 18.73 30.04
N SER A 902 -25.03 17.80 30.80
CA SER A 902 -24.60 17.47 32.17
C SER A 902 -23.79 16.19 32.28
N MET A 903 -23.88 15.32 31.28
CA MET A 903 -23.14 14.06 31.25
C MET A 903 -21.66 14.34 30.98
N PRO A 904 -20.74 13.85 31.82
CA PRO A 904 -19.32 14.04 31.58
C PRO A 904 -18.86 13.08 30.47
N LEU A 905 -18.14 13.60 29.48
CA LEU A 905 -17.68 12.79 28.34
C LEU A 905 -16.40 12.02 28.70
N PRO A 906 -16.31 10.70 28.44
CA PRO A 906 -15.19 9.87 28.89
C PRO A 906 -13.91 10.11 28.10
N ARG A 907 -12.77 9.88 28.76
CA ARG A 907 -11.39 9.90 28.26
C ARG A 907 -10.68 8.70 28.84
N VAL A 908 -9.74 8.11 28.12
CA VAL A 908 -8.95 6.98 28.63
C VAL A 908 -7.54 7.49 28.96
N ALA A 909 -7.04 7.16 30.15
CA ALA A 909 -5.67 7.47 30.53
C ALA A 909 -4.69 6.74 29.58
N PRO A 910 -3.70 7.45 29.00
CA PRO A 910 -2.80 6.88 28.00
C PRO A 910 -1.86 5.84 28.61
N GLN A 911 -1.08 5.16 27.76
CA GLN A 911 0.02 4.31 28.20
C GLN A 911 1.00 5.12 29.07
N GLY A 912 1.41 4.57 30.21
CA GLY A 912 2.16 5.30 31.25
C GLY A 912 1.30 6.03 32.30
N GLY A 913 -0.03 6.08 32.11
CA GLY A 913 -0.97 6.74 33.02
C GLY A 913 -1.01 8.26 32.86
N VAL A 914 -1.75 8.94 33.74
CA VAL A 914 -1.83 10.40 33.78
C VAL A 914 -1.91 10.91 35.21
N THR A 915 -1.16 11.97 35.53
CA THR A 915 -1.23 12.64 36.83
C THR A 915 -2.02 13.94 36.72
N ILE A 916 -3.07 14.08 37.55
CA ILE A 916 -3.90 15.28 37.66
C ILE A 916 -3.82 15.77 39.09
N GLY A 917 -3.21 16.94 39.30
CA GLY A 917 -2.92 17.45 40.63
C GLY A 917 -1.94 16.53 41.37
N ASP A 918 -2.36 16.03 42.52
CA ASP A 918 -1.61 15.12 43.39
C ASP A 918 -1.97 13.64 43.18
N ARG A 919 -2.78 13.31 42.16
CA ARG A 919 -3.27 11.94 41.90
C ARG A 919 -2.83 11.41 40.54
N THR A 920 -2.29 10.20 40.54
CA THR A 920 -1.93 9.46 39.33
C THR A 920 -2.98 8.38 39.02
N PHE A 921 -3.43 8.36 37.77
CA PHE A 921 -4.39 7.38 37.23
C PHE A 921 -3.66 6.44 36.27
N PRO A 922 -3.75 5.11 36.45
CA PRO A 922 -3.07 4.15 35.57
C PRO A 922 -3.65 4.16 34.16
N ALA A 923 -2.87 3.67 33.20
CA ALA A 923 -3.31 3.47 31.81
C ALA A 923 -4.63 2.68 31.75
N GLY A 924 -5.52 3.05 30.84
CA GLY A 924 -6.84 2.42 30.71
C GLY A 924 -7.93 2.98 31.65
N THR A 925 -7.57 3.83 32.63
CA THR A 925 -8.57 4.46 33.51
C THR A 925 -9.49 5.40 32.74
N ILE A 926 -10.81 5.25 32.89
CA ILE A 926 -11.80 6.16 32.30
C ILE A 926 -11.96 7.39 33.20
N LEU A 927 -11.59 8.55 32.66
CA LEU A 927 -11.67 9.86 33.30
C LEU A 927 -12.73 10.72 32.62
N SER A 928 -13.38 11.61 33.37
CA SER A 928 -14.36 12.53 32.80
C SER A 928 -14.50 13.78 33.68
N ILE A 929 -14.95 14.90 33.10
CA ILE A 929 -15.15 16.17 33.82
C ILE A 929 -16.61 16.60 33.67
N SER A 930 -17.26 16.89 34.80
CA SER A 930 -18.60 17.47 34.80
C SER A 930 -18.53 18.98 34.66
N THR A 931 -19.06 19.50 33.55
CA THR A 931 -19.18 20.94 33.30
C THR A 931 -19.98 21.66 34.38
N TRP A 932 -21.05 21.03 34.88
CA TRP A 932 -21.86 21.56 35.98
C TRP A 932 -21.08 21.76 37.28
N VAL A 933 -20.22 20.80 37.63
CA VAL A 933 -19.35 20.91 38.82
C VAL A 933 -18.35 22.05 38.66
N VAL A 934 -17.70 22.14 37.49
CA VAL A 934 -16.73 23.21 37.19
C VAL A 934 -17.41 24.57 37.17
N HIS A 935 -18.57 24.69 36.51
CA HIS A 935 -19.28 25.95 36.30
C HIS A 935 -19.94 26.50 37.56
N LEU A 936 -20.33 25.64 38.51
CA LEU A 936 -20.95 26.03 39.78
C LEU A 936 -19.99 25.97 40.98
N SER A 937 -18.70 25.71 40.74
CA SER A 937 -17.68 25.67 41.80
C SER A 937 -17.48 27.06 42.41
N LYS A 938 -17.69 27.17 43.73
CA LYS A 938 -17.40 28.40 44.47
C LYS A 938 -15.91 28.74 44.54
N GLU A 939 -15.06 27.72 44.44
CA GLU A 939 -13.61 27.88 44.39
C GLU A 939 -13.16 28.60 43.11
N ILE A 940 -13.84 28.32 41.99
CA ILE A 940 -13.51 28.88 40.67
C ILE A 940 -14.27 30.19 40.42
N TRP A 941 -15.58 30.20 40.67
CA TRP A 941 -16.48 31.28 40.26
C TRP A 941 -16.87 32.24 41.39
N GLY A 942 -16.35 32.02 42.60
CA GLY A 942 -16.60 32.84 43.78
C GLY A 942 -17.85 32.43 44.59
N PRO A 943 -18.14 33.14 45.70
CA PRO A 943 -19.22 32.77 46.61
C PRO A 943 -20.61 32.77 45.95
N ASP A 944 -20.82 33.61 44.94
CA ASP A 944 -22.05 33.74 44.14
C ASP A 944 -22.07 32.81 42.90
N ALA A 945 -21.21 31.78 42.84
CA ALA A 945 -21.19 30.81 41.73
C ALA A 945 -22.54 30.11 41.49
N ARG A 946 -23.36 29.99 42.55
CA ARG A 946 -24.68 29.36 42.51
C ARG A 946 -25.84 30.36 42.34
N GLU A 947 -25.52 31.60 41.97
CA GLU A 947 -26.50 32.63 41.63
C GLU A 947 -26.40 32.95 40.14
N PHE A 948 -27.55 33.18 39.50
CA PHE A 948 -27.57 33.70 38.13
C PHE A 948 -27.22 35.18 38.16
N ASN A 949 -25.99 35.52 37.78
CA ASN A 949 -25.47 36.88 37.88
C ASN A 949 -24.68 37.30 36.63
N PRO A 950 -25.33 37.94 35.64
CA PRO A 950 -24.67 38.43 34.44
C PRO A 950 -23.59 39.49 34.70
N GLU A 951 -23.66 40.22 35.82
CA GLU A 951 -22.64 41.23 36.20
C GLU A 951 -21.25 40.63 36.38
N ARG A 952 -21.17 39.32 36.65
CA ARG A 952 -19.92 38.56 36.77
C ARG A 952 -18.98 38.78 35.59
N TRP A 953 -19.53 38.88 34.39
CA TRP A 953 -18.77 39.01 33.15
C TRP A 953 -18.13 40.40 32.98
N PHE A 954 -18.49 41.36 33.84
CA PHE A 954 -17.92 42.71 33.86
C PHE A 954 -16.98 42.95 35.05
N ARG A 955 -16.77 41.95 35.93
CA ARG A 955 -15.84 42.04 37.06
C ARG A 955 -14.39 41.91 36.62
N THR A 956 -13.47 42.50 37.39
CA THR A 956 -12.03 42.28 37.23
C THR A 956 -11.71 40.79 37.33
N GLY A 957 -11.02 40.23 36.34
CA GLY A 957 -10.65 38.81 36.27
C GLY A 957 -11.61 37.91 35.48
N ALA A 958 -12.77 38.42 35.03
CA ALA A 958 -13.75 37.63 34.27
C ALA A 958 -13.17 36.98 32.99
N ALA A 959 -12.28 37.68 32.27
CA ALA A 959 -11.64 37.15 31.06
C ALA A 959 -10.78 35.90 31.33
N VAL A 960 -10.15 35.81 32.51
CA VAL A 960 -9.35 34.64 32.91
C VAL A 960 -10.28 33.45 33.20
N LEU A 961 -11.39 33.71 33.90
CA LEU A 961 -12.40 32.69 34.18
C LEU A 961 -13.04 32.17 32.89
N GLU A 962 -13.36 33.07 31.97
CA GLU A 962 -13.89 32.73 30.64
C GLU A 962 -12.92 31.82 29.89
N LYS A 963 -11.65 32.21 29.77
CA LYS A 963 -10.67 31.45 28.98
C LYS A 963 -10.36 30.07 29.59
N LYS A 964 -10.33 29.95 30.92
CA LYS A 964 -9.86 28.71 31.59
C LYS A 964 -10.97 27.75 31.98
N TYR A 965 -12.12 28.25 32.41
CA TYR A 965 -13.12 27.43 33.11
C TYR A 965 -14.52 27.48 32.46
N PHE A 966 -14.78 28.43 31.55
CA PHE A 966 -16.02 28.48 30.79
C PHE A 966 -15.98 27.55 29.59
N ILE A 967 -16.28 26.27 29.83
CA ILE A 967 -16.32 25.19 28.83
C ILE A 967 -17.74 24.68 28.49
N PRO A 968 -18.72 25.54 28.13
CA PRO A 968 -20.08 25.09 27.82
C PRO A 968 -20.13 24.18 26.58
N PHE A 969 -19.13 24.28 25.70
CA PHE A 969 -18.97 23.48 24.50
C PHE A 969 -17.83 22.44 24.64
N GLY A 970 -17.36 22.15 25.86
CA GLY A 970 -16.18 21.32 26.07
C GLY A 970 -14.87 22.03 25.72
N ALA A 971 -13.77 21.26 25.62
CA ALA A 971 -12.43 21.76 25.31
C ALA A 971 -11.57 20.69 24.63
N GLY A 972 -10.50 21.13 23.95
CA GLY A 972 -9.53 20.25 23.27
C GLY A 972 -10.17 19.45 22.13
N TYR A 973 -9.65 18.23 21.88
CA TYR A 973 -10.12 17.32 20.82
C TYR A 973 -11.58 16.85 20.97
N ALA A 974 -12.27 17.26 22.03
CA ALA A 974 -13.66 16.96 22.28
C ALA A 974 -14.53 18.21 22.40
N SER A 975 -14.04 19.36 21.93
CA SER A 975 -14.86 20.55 21.75
C SER A 975 -16.02 20.25 20.79
N CYS A 976 -17.19 20.81 21.07
CA CYS A 976 -18.38 20.67 20.23
C CYS A 976 -18.10 21.26 18.84
N PRO A 977 -18.25 20.49 17.74
CA PRO A 977 -18.03 21.01 16.40
C PRO A 977 -19.05 22.10 16.03
N GLY A 978 -20.28 22.01 16.52
CA GLY A 978 -21.36 22.96 16.23
C GLY A 978 -21.34 24.25 17.05
N HIS A 979 -20.25 24.58 17.77
CA HIS A 979 -20.25 25.71 18.68
C HIS A 979 -20.46 27.08 17.99
N HIS A 980 -20.05 27.22 16.73
CA HIS A 980 -20.27 28.44 15.95
C HIS A 980 -21.76 28.60 15.60
N LEU A 981 -22.39 27.52 15.15
CA LEU A 981 -23.82 27.49 14.85
C LEU A 981 -24.66 27.83 16.10
N ALA A 982 -24.41 27.13 17.21
CA ALA A 982 -25.16 27.37 18.45
C ALA A 982 -25.04 28.82 18.95
N LYS A 983 -23.84 29.43 18.86
CA LYS A 983 -23.65 30.84 19.23
C LYS A 983 -24.45 31.80 18.34
N MET A 984 -24.54 31.51 17.03
CA MET A 984 -25.35 32.28 16.09
C MET A 984 -26.83 32.16 16.42
N GLU A 985 -27.33 30.93 16.56
CA GLU A 985 -28.72 30.63 16.91
C GLU A 985 -29.15 31.35 18.20
N LEU A 986 -28.40 31.16 19.29
CA LEU A 986 -28.69 31.77 20.58
C LEU A 986 -28.70 33.29 20.51
N SER A 987 -27.69 33.88 19.87
CA SER A 987 -27.58 35.35 19.79
C SER A 987 -28.74 35.95 19.01
N LYS A 988 -29.04 35.41 17.81
CA LYS A 988 -30.07 35.95 16.93
C LYS A 988 -31.47 35.77 17.52
N ILE A 989 -31.79 34.57 17.97
CA ILE A 989 -33.12 34.23 18.48
C ILE A 989 -33.41 35.04 19.74
N LEU A 990 -32.49 35.05 20.71
CA LEU A 990 -32.73 35.71 21.99
C LEU A 990 -32.75 37.23 21.85
N ALA A 991 -31.89 37.82 21.00
CA ALA A 991 -31.97 39.25 20.69
C ALA A 991 -33.33 39.61 20.07
N THR A 992 -33.81 38.81 19.11
CA THR A 992 -35.09 39.05 18.44
C THR A 992 -36.27 38.88 19.38
N VAL A 993 -36.29 37.82 20.20
CA VAL A 993 -37.39 37.54 21.13
C VAL A 993 -37.48 38.59 22.23
N VAL A 994 -36.36 38.96 22.86
CA VAL A 994 -36.33 39.97 23.93
C VAL A 994 -36.62 41.37 23.39
N ARG A 995 -36.22 41.65 22.14
CA ARG A 995 -36.66 42.86 21.45
C ARG A 995 -38.17 42.83 21.28
N ASP A 996 -38.75 41.85 20.58
CA ASP A 996 -40.14 41.93 20.11
C ASP A 996 -41.20 41.59 21.16
N TYR A 997 -40.87 40.85 22.22
CA TYR A 997 -41.87 40.26 23.12
C TYR A 997 -41.50 40.39 24.60
N GLU A 998 -42.53 40.67 25.41
CA GLU A 998 -42.53 40.51 26.85
C GLU A 998 -43.05 39.10 27.17
N ILE A 999 -42.30 38.35 27.98
CA ILE A 999 -42.65 36.97 28.34
C ILE A 999 -42.79 36.89 29.85
N ARG A 1000 -43.92 36.37 30.33
CA ARG A 1000 -44.18 36.16 31.77
C ARG A 1000 -44.66 34.75 32.03
N GLN A 1001 -44.22 34.14 33.12
CA GLN A 1001 -44.77 32.86 33.56
C GLN A 1001 -46.27 32.99 33.86
N VAL A 1002 -47.03 31.94 33.56
CA VAL A 1002 -48.45 31.86 33.95
C VAL A 1002 -48.58 31.89 35.49
N ASP A 1003 -47.73 31.12 36.16
CA ASP A 1003 -47.54 31.15 37.62
C ASP A 1003 -46.09 31.59 37.92
N PRO A 1004 -45.85 32.80 38.44
CA PRO A 1004 -44.51 33.30 38.76
C PRO A 1004 -43.74 32.45 39.79
N ASN A 1005 -44.44 31.68 40.62
CA ASN A 1005 -43.83 30.83 41.64
C ASN A 1005 -43.50 29.43 41.11
N GLN A 1006 -44.05 29.03 39.95
CA GLN A 1006 -43.84 27.71 39.39
C GLN A 1006 -42.41 27.54 38.88
N GLU A 1007 -41.61 26.75 39.60
CA GLU A 1007 -40.31 26.29 39.09
C GLU A 1007 -40.49 25.33 37.91
N TRP A 1008 -39.55 25.39 36.97
CA TRP A 1008 -39.48 24.40 35.89
C TRP A 1008 -39.13 23.01 36.43
N LYS A 1009 -39.52 21.96 35.71
CA LYS A 1009 -39.11 20.59 36.02
C LYS A 1009 -37.99 20.18 35.09
N CYS A 1010 -36.82 19.89 35.65
CA CYS A 1010 -35.68 19.37 34.89
C CYS A 1010 -35.64 17.85 34.96
N LYS A 1011 -35.33 17.20 33.83
CA LYS A 1011 -35.00 15.77 33.77
C LYS A 1011 -33.64 15.60 33.11
N GLY A 1012 -32.71 14.99 33.83
CA GLY A 1012 -31.35 14.74 33.34
C GLY A 1012 -31.27 13.46 32.52
N TYR A 1013 -30.69 13.58 31.33
CA TYR A 1013 -30.25 12.48 30.47
C TYR A 1013 -28.78 12.73 30.08
N MET A 1014 -28.44 12.67 28.78
CA MET A 1014 -27.23 13.34 28.26
C MET A 1014 -27.35 14.87 28.44
N THR A 1015 -28.54 15.41 28.14
CA THR A 1015 -28.93 16.81 28.32
C THR A 1015 -29.82 16.99 29.56
N ILE A 1016 -29.84 18.18 30.17
CA ILE A 1016 -30.81 18.51 31.23
C ILE A 1016 -32.00 19.22 30.61
N VAL A 1017 -33.05 18.46 30.34
CA VAL A 1017 -34.23 18.97 29.64
C VAL A 1017 -35.19 19.59 30.64
N ALA A 1018 -35.43 20.89 30.50
CA ALA A 1018 -36.44 21.60 31.28
C ALA A 1018 -37.83 21.52 30.64
N ARG A 1019 -38.86 21.33 31.46
CA ARG A 1019 -40.28 21.23 31.06
C ARG A 1019 -41.17 22.01 32.01
N SER A 1020 -42.45 22.13 31.63
CA SER A 1020 -43.51 22.65 32.49
C SER A 1020 -43.32 24.11 32.90
N CYS A 1021 -43.03 24.97 31.92
CA CYS A 1021 -42.98 26.42 32.11
C CYS A 1021 -43.89 27.11 31.09
N PRO A 1022 -45.23 27.03 31.24
CA PRO A 1022 -46.13 27.76 30.36
C PRO A 1022 -45.99 29.26 30.60
N VAL A 1023 -46.03 30.04 29.51
CA VAL A 1023 -45.84 31.49 29.56
C VAL A 1023 -46.95 32.20 28.82
N TYR A 1024 -47.23 33.43 29.25
CA TYR A 1024 -47.91 34.41 28.41
C TYR A 1024 -46.86 35.19 27.63
N VAL A 1025 -47.15 35.44 26.37
CA VAL A 1025 -46.33 36.22 25.46
C VAL A 1025 -47.12 37.48 25.09
N GLU A 1026 -46.48 38.63 25.08
CA GLU A 1026 -47.08 39.89 24.69
C GLU A 1026 -46.13 40.67 23.79
N LYS A 1027 -46.60 41.09 22.61
CA LYS A 1027 -45.79 41.86 21.69
C LYS A 1027 -45.50 43.24 22.29
N ARG A 1028 -44.22 43.63 22.32
CA ARG A 1028 -43.78 44.96 22.77
C ARG A 1028 -44.11 46.01 21.71
N ASN A 1029 -44.50 47.20 22.15
CA ASN A 1029 -44.69 48.33 21.25
C ASN A 1029 -43.35 49.06 21.10
N ILE A 1030 -42.66 48.79 20.00
CA ILE A 1030 -41.33 49.33 19.70
C ILE A 1030 -41.40 50.02 18.35
N ASP A 1031 -40.98 51.28 18.30
CA ASP A 1031 -40.81 52.03 17.06
C ASP A 1031 -39.49 51.58 16.40
N ILE A 1032 -39.59 50.69 15.41
CA ILE A 1032 -38.44 50.16 14.63
C ILE A 1032 -38.06 51.10 13.47
#